data_AF-A0A4S4C5E3-F1
#
_entry.id   AF-A0A4S4C5E3-F1
#
_cell.length_a   1.000
_cell.length_b   1.000
_cell.length_c   1.000
_cell.angle_alpha   90.00
_cell.angle_beta   90.00
_cell.angle_gamma   90.00
#
_symmetry.space_group_name_H-M   'P 1'
#
loop_
_entity.id
_entity.type
_entity.pdbx_description
1 polymer ?
#
loop_
_entity_poly.entity_id
_entity_poly.type
_entity_poly.pdbx_seq_one_letter_code
_entity_poly.pdbx_strand_id
1 'polypeptide(L)'
;MILKKVRNLFFAVIIICTLSVGTFQPVTFAAEEVTQEGTITIVGNGENILEETSYIYEEDTTAFDVLVNSVGAENVEYVDYPSGKMITGINGLTPAEDETFYWAFYINGVSAQVGADNYKVQNGDKISFRYVDWTNLTDSSVSLKVIGNEENDMILNPSTISFIDQPTAFDLLKVVLGPEKMTYTTYDFGAMIDSIDGLKAEGTYYWAFYINGEQAQKGVSDYQLQNGDEISLQYESWETPEEEPKEEEVEQPEDLSSAKPFDEATLTNSIINATEYVLQNEFGDWQAIAIKQAGKTLPANYFENLKKQIKDKDGSFSKITDYERLTLGVLAAGGNPTNIEGYNLVEKIYNGNVTKQGLNGVANALIALDSAEFDIPENANWSREELVGYLMENQNEDGGWSWSGDSTSDSDTTAMVITALAPYKTESDVKAAIDLATSYLSNQFQTNKIDNSSTAAQIIIGLSALAIDANSEAFTNDEGSLIDYLLTFQNVDGGFDWQGGDTSDVFSTDQAYRGIVAYQLFLNGEGSLYSLPLVDNGSTPAPPVTPAEDDKSDEVKVDTDNNTTQEEEQADSVNNTNSDNKINTETNKEQQSTTTETHRLPNTATSHFNLLAAGGILVIIGLVVFVYQKRRNMNKA
;
A
#
# COMPACT_ATOMS: atom_id res chain seq x y z
N MET A 1 48.71 61.51 35.42
CA MET A 1 48.42 60.58 36.54
C MET A 1 47.25 59.63 36.24
N ILE A 2 46.27 60.01 35.42
CA ILE A 2 45.11 59.16 35.04
C ILE A 2 45.51 58.01 34.10
N LEU A 3 46.43 58.21 33.15
CA LEU A 3 46.92 57.14 32.26
C LEU A 3 47.64 55.98 32.98
N LYS A 4 48.26 56.23 34.14
CA LYS A 4 48.92 55.18 34.94
C LYS A 4 47.91 54.28 35.67
N LYS A 5 46.74 54.83 36.06
CA LYS A 5 45.67 54.06 36.72
C LYS A 5 44.91 53.16 35.74
N VAL A 6 44.67 53.62 34.51
CA VAL A 6 44.00 52.81 33.47
C VAL A 6 44.90 51.66 32.99
N ARG A 7 46.20 51.91 32.82
CA ARG A 7 47.17 50.86 32.48
C ARG A 7 47.29 49.79 33.57
N ASN A 8 47.34 50.19 34.84
CA ASN A 8 47.43 49.23 35.94
C ASN A 8 46.13 48.44 36.14
N LEU A 9 44.96 49.03 35.83
CA LEU A 9 43.68 48.34 35.85
C LEU A 9 43.59 47.33 34.69
N PHE A 10 44.08 47.68 33.51
CA PHE A 10 44.14 46.78 32.34
C PHE A 10 45.06 45.57 32.59
N PHE A 11 46.25 45.80 33.18
CA PHE A 11 47.15 44.70 33.58
C PHE A 11 46.61 43.86 34.74
N ALA A 12 45.87 44.46 35.69
CA ALA A 12 45.22 43.70 36.75
C ALA A 12 44.08 42.81 36.22
N VAL A 13 43.30 43.30 35.25
CA VAL A 13 42.27 42.49 34.58
C VAL A 13 42.90 41.37 33.74
N ILE A 14 44.01 41.62 33.04
CA ILE A 14 44.74 40.56 32.31
C ILE A 14 45.32 39.53 33.27
N ILE A 15 45.90 39.92 34.41
CA ILE A 15 46.46 39.00 35.40
C ILE A 15 45.35 38.18 36.09
N ILE A 16 44.19 38.78 36.35
CA ILE A 16 43.03 38.06 36.88
C ILE A 16 42.47 37.09 35.83
N CYS A 17 42.40 37.48 34.56
CA CYS A 17 42.00 36.58 33.48
C CYS A 17 43.02 35.45 33.26
N THR A 18 44.34 35.70 33.35
CA THR A 18 45.36 34.64 33.20
C THR A 18 45.46 33.73 34.43
N LEU A 19 45.18 34.23 35.64
CA LEU A 19 45.07 33.40 36.85
C LEU A 19 43.74 32.61 36.91
N SER A 20 42.72 33.01 36.14
CA SER A 20 41.48 32.24 35.97
C SER A 20 41.61 31.15 34.89
N VAL A 21 42.58 31.28 33.98
CA VAL A 21 42.86 30.32 32.89
C VAL A 21 44.02 29.36 33.27
N GLY A 22 44.81 29.69 34.29
CA GLY A 22 46.01 28.94 34.70
C GLY A 22 45.81 27.82 35.73
N THR A 23 44.58 27.52 36.18
CA THR A 23 44.28 26.34 37.03
C THR A 23 43.65 25.18 36.26
N PHE A 24 43.52 25.29 34.94
CA PHE A 24 43.39 24.10 34.12
C PHE A 24 44.82 23.63 33.81
N GLN A 25 45.36 22.79 34.70
CA GLN A 25 46.18 21.68 34.18
C GLN A 25 45.40 21.11 33.00
N PRO A 26 46.00 20.74 31.86
CA PRO A 26 45.33 19.78 31.01
C PRO A 26 45.01 18.63 31.98
N VAL A 27 43.72 18.43 32.25
CA VAL A 27 43.28 17.10 32.59
C VAL A 27 43.69 16.38 31.32
N THR A 28 44.87 15.75 31.35
CA THR A 28 44.99 14.47 30.68
C THR A 28 43.82 13.73 31.29
N PHE A 29 42.68 13.79 30.60
CA PHE A 29 41.76 12.70 30.64
C PHE A 29 42.70 11.53 30.37
N ALA A 30 42.98 10.75 31.41
CA ALA A 30 43.16 9.33 31.17
C ALA A 30 42.02 9.05 30.19
N ALA A 31 42.37 8.64 28.95
CA ALA A 31 41.37 8.17 28.03
C ALA A 31 40.48 7.28 28.89
N GLU A 32 39.25 7.73 29.12
CA GLU A 32 38.29 6.98 29.90
C GLU A 32 38.31 5.64 29.17
N GLU A 33 38.84 4.58 29.81
CA GLU A 33 38.72 3.25 29.23
C GLU A 33 37.23 3.13 29.01
N VAL A 34 36.81 3.14 27.74
CA VAL A 34 35.42 3.05 27.38
C VAL A 34 35.05 1.65 27.82
N THR A 35 34.54 1.53 29.04
CA THR A 35 34.08 0.26 29.59
C THR A 35 32.86 -0.09 28.77
N GLN A 36 33.09 -0.99 27.83
CA GLN A 36 32.09 -1.59 26.97
C GLN A 36 31.15 -2.38 27.87
N GLU A 37 29.91 -1.88 28.01
CA GLU A 37 28.92 -2.46 28.91
C GLU A 37 27.57 -2.66 28.22
N GLY A 38 26.79 -3.59 28.74
CA GLY A 38 25.42 -3.87 28.31
C GLY A 38 24.62 -4.47 29.46
N THR A 39 23.40 -4.91 29.19
CA THR A 39 22.55 -5.57 30.18
C THR A 39 22.02 -6.90 29.65
N ILE A 40 21.85 -7.87 30.55
CA ILE A 40 21.24 -9.17 30.25
C ILE A 40 20.05 -9.43 31.18
N THR A 41 18.97 -9.97 30.61
CA THR A 41 17.79 -10.44 31.33
C THR A 41 17.43 -11.85 30.86
N ILE A 42 17.06 -12.75 31.77
CA ILE A 42 16.65 -14.12 31.44
C ILE A 42 15.29 -14.40 32.05
N VAL A 43 14.30 -14.69 31.19
CA VAL A 43 12.91 -14.94 31.57
C VAL A 43 12.56 -16.39 31.28
N GLY A 44 12.23 -17.15 32.31
CA GLY A 44 11.74 -18.53 32.18
C GLY A 44 10.24 -18.59 31.91
N ASN A 45 9.58 -19.65 32.39
CA ASN A 45 8.13 -19.82 32.26
C ASN A 45 7.34 -18.88 33.21
N GLY A 46 7.27 -17.60 32.85
CA GLY A 46 6.53 -16.57 33.59
C GLY A 46 7.26 -15.94 34.78
N GLU A 47 8.52 -16.30 35.02
CA GLU A 47 9.36 -15.76 36.12
C GLU A 47 10.76 -15.39 35.60
N ASN A 48 11.37 -14.36 36.18
CA ASN A 48 12.75 -13.97 35.88
C ASN A 48 13.72 -14.97 36.52
N ILE A 49 14.52 -15.64 35.69
CA ILE A 49 15.67 -16.45 36.13
C ILE A 49 16.85 -15.54 36.45
N LEU A 50 17.01 -14.46 35.68
CA LEU A 50 17.98 -13.39 35.93
C LEU A 50 17.30 -12.04 35.66
N GLU A 51 17.21 -11.22 36.71
CA GLU A 51 16.81 -9.81 36.58
C GLU A 51 17.83 -9.02 35.75
N GLU A 52 17.42 -7.89 35.18
CA GLU A 52 18.29 -7.03 34.36
C GLU A 52 19.61 -6.75 35.10
N THR A 53 20.70 -7.30 34.57
CA THR A 53 22.02 -7.26 35.19
C THR A 53 23.04 -6.72 34.19
N SER A 54 23.84 -5.75 34.61
CA SER A 54 24.92 -5.22 33.77
C SER A 54 26.05 -6.23 33.59
N TYR A 55 26.61 -6.28 32.37
CA TYR A 55 27.84 -7.00 32.07
C TYR A 55 28.85 -6.05 31.42
N ILE A 56 30.13 -6.35 31.63
CA ILE A 56 31.25 -5.71 30.93
C ILE A 56 31.80 -6.75 29.96
N TYR A 57 32.20 -6.32 28.77
CA TYR A 57 32.69 -7.23 27.74
C TYR A 57 33.96 -6.71 27.05
N GLU A 58 34.72 -7.66 26.52
CA GLU A 58 35.92 -7.39 25.71
C GLU A 58 35.55 -7.51 24.22
N GLU A 59 36.42 -7.02 23.33
CA GLU A 59 36.23 -7.17 21.87
C GLU A 59 35.99 -8.66 21.50
N ASP A 60 35.10 -8.88 20.52
CA ASP A 60 34.65 -10.20 20.06
C ASP A 60 33.84 -11.06 21.05
N THR A 61 33.47 -10.55 22.23
CA THR A 61 32.55 -11.26 23.15
C THR A 61 31.20 -11.51 22.47
N THR A 62 30.69 -12.74 22.51
CA THR A 62 29.39 -13.11 21.93
C THR A 62 28.26 -13.04 22.95
N ALA A 63 27.00 -12.93 22.50
CA ALA A 63 25.85 -13.00 23.41
C ALA A 63 25.77 -14.35 24.15
N PHE A 64 26.27 -15.42 23.56
CA PHE A 64 26.41 -16.72 24.23
C PHE A 64 27.46 -16.68 25.35
N ASP A 65 28.60 -16.01 25.13
CA ASP A 65 29.60 -15.83 26.19
C ASP A 65 29.05 -14.98 27.33
N VAL A 66 28.27 -13.94 27.01
CA VAL A 66 27.56 -13.14 28.03
C VAL A 66 26.62 -14.03 28.83
N LEU A 67 25.77 -14.83 28.18
CA LEU A 67 24.88 -15.77 28.85
C LEU A 67 25.65 -16.71 29.80
N VAL A 68 26.69 -17.39 29.28
CA VAL A 68 27.51 -18.32 30.05
C VAL A 68 28.19 -17.64 31.24
N ASN A 69 28.69 -16.41 31.07
CA ASN A 69 29.30 -15.66 32.15
C ASN A 69 28.29 -15.17 33.20
N SER A 70 27.04 -14.93 32.80
CA SER A 70 25.97 -14.46 33.69
C SER A 70 25.38 -15.57 34.55
N VAL A 71 25.22 -16.79 34.02
CA VAL A 71 24.59 -17.89 34.77
C VAL A 71 25.52 -19.06 35.11
N GLY A 72 26.73 -19.11 34.55
CA GLY A 72 27.66 -20.23 34.68
C GLY A 72 27.47 -21.28 33.59
N ALA A 73 28.58 -21.83 33.07
CA ALA A 73 28.58 -22.77 31.94
C ALA A 73 27.82 -24.06 32.25
N GLU A 74 27.80 -24.50 33.51
CA GLU A 74 27.05 -25.67 33.96
C GLU A 74 25.53 -25.49 33.90
N ASN A 75 25.07 -24.24 33.79
CA ASN A 75 23.65 -23.88 33.76
C ASN A 75 23.17 -23.55 32.33
N VAL A 76 23.98 -23.77 31.30
CA VAL A 76 23.60 -23.55 29.90
C VAL A 76 23.72 -24.88 29.14
N GLU A 77 22.60 -25.37 28.65
CA GLU A 77 22.52 -26.55 27.78
C GLU A 77 22.32 -26.08 26.34
N TYR A 78 23.05 -26.69 25.41
CA TYR A 78 22.96 -26.34 23.99
C TYR A 78 23.36 -27.53 23.10
N VAL A 79 22.93 -27.46 21.85
CA VAL A 79 23.34 -28.36 20.77
C VAL A 79 24.12 -27.57 19.74
N ASP A 80 25.32 -28.05 19.39
CA ASP A 80 26.15 -27.48 18.33
C ASP A 80 25.61 -27.90 16.95
N TYR A 81 25.21 -26.92 16.14
CA TYR A 81 24.91 -27.11 14.73
C TYR A 81 25.95 -26.41 13.85
N PRO A 82 26.11 -26.81 12.57
CA PRO A 82 26.98 -26.11 11.63
C PRO A 82 26.65 -24.61 11.47
N SER A 83 25.40 -24.22 11.76
CA SER A 83 24.89 -22.85 11.70
C SER A 83 25.04 -22.07 13.02
N GLY A 84 25.48 -22.70 14.11
CA GLY A 84 25.64 -22.08 15.43
C GLY A 84 25.10 -22.95 16.58
N LYS A 85 25.23 -22.45 17.80
CA LYS A 85 24.75 -23.10 19.02
C LYS A 85 23.27 -22.80 19.24
N MET A 86 22.47 -23.85 19.28
CA MET A 86 21.08 -23.76 19.70
C MET A 86 21.00 -23.98 21.21
N ILE A 87 20.57 -22.96 21.97
CA ILE A 87 20.35 -23.08 23.41
C ILE A 87 19.12 -23.95 23.65
N THR A 88 19.29 -25.06 24.36
CA THR A 88 18.22 -26.01 24.70
C THR A 88 17.81 -25.92 26.16
N GLY A 89 18.61 -25.29 27.02
CA GLY A 89 18.24 -25.09 28.42
C GLY A 89 19.04 -24.01 29.12
N ILE A 90 18.39 -23.33 30.06
CA ILE A 90 19.03 -22.36 30.95
C ILE A 90 18.58 -22.65 32.38
N ASN A 91 19.53 -22.79 33.30
CA ASN A 91 19.31 -23.06 34.72
C ASN A 91 18.41 -24.28 35.00
N GLY A 92 18.56 -25.33 34.19
CA GLY A 92 17.79 -26.57 34.27
C GLY A 92 16.39 -26.51 33.68
N LEU A 93 15.98 -25.40 33.08
CA LEU A 93 14.72 -25.29 32.33
C LEU A 93 14.96 -25.62 30.84
N THR A 94 14.46 -26.78 30.42
CA THR A 94 14.57 -27.33 29.06
C THR A 94 13.18 -27.67 28.51
N PRO A 95 12.88 -27.39 27.23
CA PRO A 95 11.66 -27.88 26.59
C PRO A 95 11.62 -29.40 26.52
N ALA A 96 10.48 -30.00 26.83
CA ALA A 96 10.26 -31.42 26.55
C ALA A 96 10.18 -31.67 25.02
N GLU A 97 10.46 -32.89 24.57
CA GLU A 97 10.48 -33.26 23.14
C GLU A 97 9.13 -33.01 22.42
N ASP A 98 8.02 -32.96 23.15
CA ASP A 98 6.65 -32.74 22.67
C ASP A 98 6.05 -31.38 23.08
N GLU A 99 6.85 -30.50 23.68
CA GLU A 99 6.44 -29.16 24.08
C GLU A 99 6.68 -28.12 22.99
N THR A 100 5.84 -27.10 22.97
CA THR A 100 5.89 -25.99 22.02
C THR A 100 6.82 -24.86 22.48
N PHE A 101 7.70 -25.14 23.44
CA PHE A 101 8.56 -24.12 24.05
C PHE A 101 9.96 -24.12 23.46
N TYR A 102 10.60 -22.94 23.42
CA TYR A 102 12.00 -22.77 23.06
C TYR A 102 12.62 -21.56 23.74
N TRP A 103 13.95 -21.47 23.73
CA TRP A 103 14.69 -20.31 24.20
C TRP A 103 14.89 -19.30 23.05
N ALA A 104 14.10 -18.24 23.07
CA ALA A 104 14.20 -17.12 22.14
C ALA A 104 15.29 -16.12 22.60
N PHE A 105 15.99 -15.53 21.64
CA PHE A 105 17.07 -14.57 21.87
C PHE A 105 16.70 -13.22 21.24
N TYR A 106 16.69 -12.17 22.05
CA TYR A 106 16.39 -10.80 21.64
C TYR A 106 17.56 -9.86 21.95
N ILE A 107 17.73 -8.88 21.08
CA ILE A 107 18.70 -7.80 21.19
C ILE A 107 17.93 -6.50 21.17
N ASN A 108 18.07 -5.67 22.20
CA ASN A 108 17.36 -4.39 22.33
C ASN A 108 15.82 -4.53 22.15
N GLY A 109 15.25 -5.67 22.57
CA GLY A 109 13.82 -5.97 22.43
C GLY A 109 13.39 -6.55 21.08
N VAL A 110 14.29 -6.70 20.12
CA VAL A 110 14.02 -7.23 18.77
C VAL A 110 14.57 -8.65 18.64
N SER A 111 13.81 -9.57 18.04
CA SER A 111 14.23 -10.96 17.86
C SER A 111 15.48 -11.04 17.00
N ALA A 112 16.52 -11.69 17.52
CA ALA A 112 17.79 -11.83 16.83
C ALA A 112 17.64 -12.69 15.58
N GLN A 113 18.31 -12.28 14.50
CA GLN A 113 18.35 -13.00 13.22
C GLN A 113 19.52 -13.98 13.11
N VAL A 114 20.35 -14.05 14.16
CA VAL A 114 21.52 -14.92 14.27
C VAL A 114 21.54 -15.60 15.64
N GLY A 115 22.19 -16.75 15.73
CA GLY A 115 22.43 -17.43 17.00
C GLY A 115 23.23 -16.57 17.97
N ALA A 116 23.02 -16.76 19.27
CA ALA A 116 23.69 -15.99 20.32
C ALA A 116 25.23 -16.14 20.29
N ASP A 117 25.75 -17.23 19.75
CA ASP A 117 27.18 -17.49 19.57
C ASP A 117 27.79 -16.82 18.34
N ASN A 118 26.94 -16.31 17.43
CA ASN A 118 27.37 -15.55 16.25
C ASN A 118 27.18 -14.04 16.41
N TYR A 119 26.36 -13.60 17.38
CA TYR A 119 26.19 -12.19 17.67
C TYR A 119 27.28 -11.67 18.61
N LYS A 120 28.13 -10.77 18.10
CA LYS A 120 29.09 -10.02 18.91
C LYS A 120 28.38 -8.84 19.57
N VAL A 121 28.42 -8.76 20.90
CA VAL A 121 27.72 -7.73 21.64
C VAL A 121 28.33 -6.35 21.40
N GLN A 122 27.47 -5.34 21.38
CA GLN A 122 27.82 -3.93 21.20
C GLN A 122 27.53 -3.13 22.47
N ASN A 123 28.12 -1.94 22.54
CA ASN A 123 28.04 -1.11 23.71
C ASN A 123 26.60 -0.59 23.87
N GLY A 124 26.04 -0.78 25.07
CA GLY A 124 24.67 -0.42 25.41
C GLY A 124 23.63 -1.48 25.05
N ASP A 125 24.01 -2.65 24.51
CA ASP A 125 23.05 -3.68 24.15
C ASP A 125 22.29 -4.21 25.37
N LYS A 126 20.99 -4.45 25.15
CA LYS A 126 20.10 -5.16 26.08
C LYS A 126 19.80 -6.53 25.52
N ILE A 127 20.46 -7.55 26.07
CA ILE A 127 20.31 -8.94 25.70
C ILE A 127 19.19 -9.58 26.52
N SER A 128 18.27 -10.29 25.86
CA SER A 128 17.24 -11.05 26.57
C SER A 128 17.14 -12.47 26.03
N PHE A 129 17.11 -13.44 26.95
CA PHE A 129 16.74 -14.82 26.65
C PHE A 129 15.39 -15.11 27.29
N ARG A 130 14.43 -15.58 26.50
CA ARG A 130 13.06 -15.84 26.98
C ARG A 130 12.61 -17.25 26.63
N TYR A 131 11.97 -17.91 27.58
CA TYR A 131 11.35 -19.22 27.38
C TYR A 131 9.93 -19.02 26.82
N VAL A 132 9.77 -19.23 25.51
CA VAL A 132 8.57 -18.81 24.75
C VAL A 132 7.85 -20.02 24.17
N ASP A 133 6.52 -20.02 24.23
CA ASP A 133 5.63 -20.96 23.54
C ASP A 133 5.35 -20.47 22.11
N TRP A 134 5.81 -21.20 21.09
CA TRP A 134 5.61 -20.80 19.69
C TRP A 134 4.13 -20.85 19.25
N THR A 135 3.25 -21.50 20.02
CA THR A 135 1.81 -21.57 19.72
C THR A 135 0.99 -20.47 20.39
N ASN A 136 1.56 -19.77 21.37
CA ASN A 136 0.90 -18.69 22.10
C ASN A 136 1.77 -17.43 22.04
N LEU A 137 2.07 -17.00 20.80
CA LEU A 137 2.82 -15.79 20.55
C LEU A 137 1.96 -14.58 20.92
N THR A 138 2.15 -14.07 22.13
CA THR A 138 1.72 -12.72 22.52
C THR A 138 2.66 -11.64 21.97
N ASP A 139 3.63 -12.01 21.14
CA ASP A 139 4.72 -11.16 20.68
C ASP A 139 4.24 -10.27 19.54
N SER A 140 4.53 -8.99 19.68
CA SER A 140 4.28 -8.03 18.62
C SER A 140 5.26 -8.29 17.48
N SER A 141 4.86 -8.10 16.22
CA SER A 141 5.73 -8.24 15.07
C SER A 141 5.67 -7.02 14.17
N VAL A 142 6.74 -6.77 13.44
CA VAL A 142 6.80 -5.77 12.36
C VAL A 142 7.34 -6.40 11.09
N SER A 143 7.06 -5.81 9.94
CA SER A 143 7.81 -6.08 8.72
C SER A 143 8.89 -5.01 8.51
N LEU A 144 10.07 -5.39 8.04
CA LEU A 144 11.13 -4.44 7.66
C LEU A 144 11.57 -4.70 6.21
N LYS A 145 11.62 -3.62 5.41
CA LYS A 145 12.29 -3.61 4.09
C LYS A 145 13.22 -2.40 3.94
N VAL A 146 14.27 -2.52 3.13
CA VAL A 146 15.19 -1.42 2.80
C VAL A 146 15.39 -1.35 1.29
N ILE A 147 15.13 -0.17 0.73
CA ILE A 147 15.11 0.11 -0.72
C ILE A 147 16.26 1.08 -1.03
N GLY A 148 17.17 0.68 -1.91
CA GLY A 148 18.35 1.47 -2.26
C GLY A 148 18.13 2.39 -3.46
N ASN A 149 19.21 2.67 -4.19
CA ASN A 149 19.19 3.43 -5.45
C ASN A 149 18.91 2.51 -6.64
N GLU A 150 18.86 3.06 -7.85
CA GLU A 150 18.63 2.30 -9.09
C GLU A 150 19.61 1.11 -9.29
N GLU A 151 20.83 1.18 -8.75
CA GLU A 151 21.80 0.09 -8.81
C GLU A 151 21.60 -0.99 -7.72
N ASN A 152 20.93 -0.64 -6.61
CA ASN A 152 20.71 -1.50 -5.44
C ASN A 152 19.23 -1.45 -5.00
N ASP A 153 18.33 -1.73 -5.94
CA ASP A 153 16.87 -1.51 -5.81
C ASP A 153 16.28 -2.07 -4.50
N MET A 154 16.63 -3.31 -4.13
CA MET A 154 16.23 -3.92 -2.86
C MET A 154 17.45 -4.37 -2.05
N ILE A 155 17.78 -3.63 -1.00
CA ILE A 155 18.88 -3.96 -0.08
C ILE A 155 18.45 -5.01 0.95
N LEU A 156 17.21 -4.93 1.42
CA LEU A 156 16.64 -5.90 2.35
C LEU A 156 15.19 -6.19 1.99
N ASN A 157 14.93 -7.45 1.62
CA ASN A 157 13.58 -7.94 1.37
C ASN A 157 12.70 -7.86 2.64
N PRO A 158 11.38 -7.64 2.48
CA PRO A 158 10.44 -7.68 3.58
C PRO A 158 10.58 -8.98 4.38
N SER A 159 10.85 -8.83 5.67
CA SER A 159 10.90 -9.95 6.62
C SER A 159 10.09 -9.59 7.86
N THR A 160 9.37 -10.57 8.41
CA THR A 160 8.63 -10.38 9.67
C THR A 160 9.57 -10.62 10.84
N ILE A 161 9.67 -9.62 11.72
CA ILE A 161 10.52 -9.67 12.91
C ILE A 161 9.65 -9.48 14.15
N SER A 162 9.67 -10.49 15.02
CA SER A 162 9.05 -10.40 16.33
C SER A 162 9.83 -9.48 17.25
N PHE A 163 9.13 -8.80 18.13
CA PHE A 163 9.69 -7.92 19.13
C PHE A 163 8.88 -7.98 20.43
N ILE A 164 9.56 -7.59 21.51
CA ILE A 164 9.05 -7.57 22.87
C ILE A 164 9.31 -6.19 23.47
N ASP A 165 8.60 -5.88 24.56
CA ASP A 165 8.72 -4.59 25.25
C ASP A 165 8.33 -3.42 24.31
N GLN A 166 9.17 -2.40 24.12
CA GLN A 166 8.87 -1.21 23.27
C GLN A 166 10.13 -0.70 22.55
N PRO A 167 10.74 -1.49 21.65
CA PRO A 167 11.91 -1.08 20.89
C PRO A 167 11.59 0.03 19.90
N THR A 168 12.62 0.75 19.48
CA THR A 168 12.51 1.77 18.44
C THR A 168 12.73 1.17 17.05
N ALA A 169 12.31 1.87 15.99
CA ALA A 169 12.67 1.51 14.63
C ALA A 169 14.20 1.49 14.41
N PHE A 170 14.95 2.30 15.16
CA PHE A 170 16.40 2.26 15.15
C PHE A 170 16.98 0.97 15.75
N ASP A 171 16.40 0.48 16.86
CA ASP A 171 16.79 -0.81 17.45
C ASP A 171 16.55 -1.96 16.46
N LEU A 172 15.42 -1.94 15.76
CA LEU A 172 15.10 -2.87 14.68
C LEU A 172 16.17 -2.86 13.59
N LEU A 173 16.52 -1.68 13.08
CA LEU A 173 17.54 -1.55 12.03
C LEU A 173 18.90 -2.05 12.51
N LYS A 174 19.30 -1.74 13.75
CA LYS A 174 20.59 -2.20 14.31
C LYS A 174 20.67 -3.72 14.39
N VAL A 175 19.56 -4.37 14.75
CA VAL A 175 19.51 -5.82 14.91
C VAL A 175 19.46 -6.53 13.56
N VAL A 176 18.67 -6.02 12.61
CA VAL A 176 18.48 -6.68 11.32
C VAL A 176 19.64 -6.43 10.35
N LEU A 177 20.15 -5.20 10.27
CA LEU A 177 21.23 -4.85 9.33
C LEU A 177 22.62 -5.09 9.92
N GLY A 178 22.76 -4.93 11.24
CA GLY A 178 24.04 -5.02 11.93
C GLY A 178 25.01 -3.86 11.63
N PRO A 179 26.14 -3.83 12.35
CA PRO A 179 27.09 -2.72 12.29
C PRO A 179 27.96 -2.72 11.02
N GLU A 180 28.02 -3.84 10.29
CA GLU A 180 28.80 -3.96 9.06
C GLU A 180 28.08 -3.33 7.86
N LYS A 181 26.75 -3.38 7.84
CA LYS A 181 25.93 -2.88 6.72
C LYS A 181 25.42 -1.47 6.95
N MET A 182 25.15 -1.08 8.20
CA MET A 182 24.55 0.22 8.48
C MET A 182 25.54 1.13 9.20
N THR A 183 25.70 2.36 8.69
CA THR A 183 26.38 3.44 9.41
C THR A 183 25.42 4.59 9.68
N TYR A 184 25.65 5.30 10.77
CA TYR A 184 24.79 6.38 11.22
C TYR A 184 25.57 7.39 12.05
N THR A 185 25.11 8.64 12.03
CA THR A 185 25.62 9.70 12.89
C THR A 185 24.54 10.08 13.89
N THR A 186 24.90 10.15 15.17
CA THR A 186 23.98 10.56 16.23
C THR A 186 24.05 12.06 16.45
N TYR A 187 22.89 12.70 16.45
CA TYR A 187 22.71 14.12 16.75
C TYR A 187 21.85 14.30 18.01
N ASP A 188 21.76 15.53 18.51
CA ASP A 188 20.91 15.88 19.67
C ASP A 188 19.42 15.55 19.46
N PHE A 189 18.99 15.40 18.20
CA PHE A 189 17.61 15.06 17.81
C PHE A 189 17.41 13.59 17.43
N GLY A 190 18.44 12.74 17.53
CA GLY A 190 18.37 11.32 17.17
C GLY A 190 19.45 10.88 16.18
N ALA A 191 19.46 9.57 15.85
CA ALA A 191 20.35 9.01 14.85
C ALA A 191 19.83 9.26 13.43
N MET A 192 20.73 9.67 12.54
CA MET A 192 20.49 9.75 11.11
C MET A 192 21.30 8.66 10.42
N ILE A 193 20.64 7.92 9.51
CA ILE A 193 21.30 6.85 8.77
C ILE A 193 22.16 7.46 7.66
N ASP A 194 23.46 7.19 7.71
CA ASP A 194 24.44 7.71 6.75
C ASP A 194 24.59 6.76 5.56
N SER A 195 24.58 5.45 5.81
CA SER A 195 24.66 4.44 4.74
C SER A 195 24.00 3.13 5.13
N ILE A 196 23.50 2.40 4.13
CA ILE A 196 23.09 1.00 4.26
C ILE A 196 23.71 0.17 3.13
N ASP A 197 24.31 -0.96 3.48
CA ASP A 197 25.02 -1.91 2.60
C ASP A 197 26.05 -1.24 1.69
N GLY A 198 26.74 -0.22 2.22
CA GLY A 198 27.74 0.56 1.49
C GLY A 198 27.17 1.71 0.63
N LEU A 199 25.85 1.78 0.44
CA LEU A 199 25.19 2.89 -0.24
C LEU A 199 25.04 4.09 0.71
N LYS A 200 25.84 5.12 0.48
CA LYS A 200 25.96 6.29 1.34
C LYS A 200 25.10 7.44 0.85
N ALA A 201 24.34 8.05 1.76
CA ALA A 201 23.61 9.29 1.53
C ALA A 201 24.60 10.47 1.39
N GLU A 202 24.70 11.01 0.18
CA GLU A 202 25.55 12.16 -0.14
C GLU A 202 24.84 13.18 -1.03
N GLY A 203 25.25 14.44 -0.93
CA GLY A 203 24.70 15.51 -1.76
C GLY A 203 23.22 15.76 -1.44
N THR A 204 22.37 15.45 -2.41
CA THR A 204 20.92 15.62 -2.34
C THR A 204 20.15 14.37 -1.92
N TYR A 205 20.87 13.29 -1.65
CA TYR A 205 20.28 12.02 -1.26
C TYR A 205 20.25 11.80 0.26
N TYR A 206 19.24 11.07 0.72
CA TYR A 206 19.02 10.73 2.13
C TYR A 206 18.25 9.40 2.26
N TRP A 207 18.33 8.79 3.45
CA TRP A 207 17.53 7.64 3.82
C TRP A 207 16.21 8.10 4.44
N ALA A 208 15.13 8.06 3.66
CA ALA A 208 13.78 8.37 4.07
C ALA A 208 13.19 7.20 4.88
N PHE A 209 12.54 7.51 6.00
CA PHE A 209 11.90 6.52 6.88
C PHE A 209 10.38 6.57 6.69
N TYR A 210 9.78 5.39 6.53
CA TYR A 210 8.35 5.19 6.30
C TYR A 210 7.76 4.18 7.28
N ILE A 211 6.49 4.39 7.60
CA ILE A 211 5.67 3.52 8.43
C ILE A 211 4.37 3.28 7.67
N ASN A 212 4.03 2.02 7.38
CA ASN A 212 2.81 1.63 6.67
C ASN A 212 2.63 2.38 5.34
N GLY A 213 3.74 2.55 4.60
CA GLY A 213 3.76 3.24 3.31
C GLY A 213 3.78 4.78 3.38
N GLU A 214 3.59 5.39 4.55
CA GLU A 214 3.62 6.84 4.72
C GLU A 214 4.96 7.33 5.29
N GLN A 215 5.46 8.48 4.80
CA GLN A 215 6.72 9.04 5.28
C GLN A 215 6.59 9.46 6.74
N ALA A 216 7.47 8.91 7.58
CA ALA A 216 7.41 9.05 9.02
C ALA A 216 7.67 10.51 9.46
N GLN A 217 6.80 11.00 10.35
CA GLN A 217 6.97 12.33 10.97
C GLN A 217 7.96 12.31 12.14
N LYS A 218 8.42 11.13 12.55
CA LYS A 218 9.42 10.92 13.61
C LYS A 218 10.63 10.22 13.01
N GLY A 219 11.82 10.53 13.50
CA GLY A 219 13.03 9.80 13.13
C GLY A 219 13.02 8.37 13.68
N VAL A 220 13.88 7.52 13.12
CA VAL A 220 13.99 6.10 13.50
C VAL A 220 14.28 5.89 15.00
N SER A 221 14.97 6.82 15.65
CA SER A 221 15.27 6.76 17.10
C SER A 221 14.08 7.11 18.00
N ASP A 222 13.08 7.84 17.49
CA ASP A 222 11.95 8.34 18.27
C ASP A 222 10.65 7.54 18.04
N TYR A 223 10.62 6.73 16.98
CA TYR A 223 9.47 5.89 16.67
C TYR A 223 9.56 4.56 17.40
N GLN A 224 8.62 4.32 18.31
CA GLN A 224 8.43 3.03 18.97
C GLN A 224 7.59 2.13 18.09
N LEU A 225 8.04 0.89 17.91
CA LEU A 225 7.36 -0.08 17.07
C LEU A 225 5.98 -0.45 17.63
N GLN A 226 5.01 -0.59 16.74
CA GLN A 226 3.68 -1.10 17.02
C GLN A 226 3.49 -2.45 16.31
N ASN A 227 2.64 -3.29 16.90
CA ASN A 227 2.33 -4.58 16.33
C ASN A 227 1.66 -4.41 14.96
N GLY A 228 2.21 -5.07 13.95
CA GLY A 228 1.75 -5.03 12.57
C GLY A 228 2.36 -3.89 11.73
N ASP A 229 3.25 -3.06 12.27
CA ASP A 229 3.87 -2.00 11.48
C ASP A 229 4.69 -2.55 10.31
N GLU A 230 4.57 -1.90 9.16
CA GLU A 230 5.47 -2.04 8.04
C GLU A 230 6.49 -0.91 8.04
N ILE A 231 7.72 -1.23 8.43
CA ILE A 231 8.84 -0.30 8.49
C ILE A 231 9.59 -0.36 7.17
N SER A 232 9.83 0.80 6.54
CA SER A 232 10.74 0.85 5.39
C SER A 232 11.67 2.04 5.41
N LEU A 233 12.92 1.81 4.97
CA LEU A 233 13.90 2.86 4.68
C LEU A 233 14.16 2.90 3.17
N GLN A 234 14.09 4.09 2.58
CA GLN A 234 14.22 4.29 1.14
C GLN A 234 15.30 5.32 0.82
N TYR A 235 16.14 5.05 -0.16
CA TYR A 235 17.16 5.98 -0.62
C TYR A 235 16.56 6.97 -1.62
N GLU A 236 16.40 8.22 -1.20
CA GLU A 236 15.69 9.26 -1.97
C GLU A 236 16.54 10.50 -2.18
N SER A 237 16.19 11.34 -3.16
CA SER A 237 16.77 12.67 -3.36
C SER A 237 15.70 13.76 -3.28
N TRP A 238 16.07 14.93 -2.75
CA TRP A 238 15.21 16.12 -2.78
C TRP A 238 15.41 17.01 -4.01
N GLU A 239 16.22 16.60 -4.99
CA GLU A 239 16.34 17.28 -6.29
C GLU A 239 15.32 16.76 -7.30
N THR A 240 14.49 17.68 -7.82
CA THR A 240 13.72 17.46 -9.05
C THR A 240 14.67 17.25 -10.23
N PRO A 241 14.48 16.21 -11.07
CA PRO A 241 15.36 15.98 -12.21
C PRO A 241 15.33 17.17 -13.18
N GLU A 242 16.48 17.78 -13.46
CA GLU A 242 16.64 18.72 -14.56
C GLU A 242 16.61 17.95 -15.88
N GLU A 243 15.58 18.18 -16.70
CA GLU A 243 15.54 17.73 -18.09
C GLU A 243 16.61 18.48 -18.91
N GLU A 244 17.65 17.76 -19.35
CA GLU A 244 18.52 18.18 -20.44
C GLU A 244 18.29 17.26 -21.65
N PRO A 245 18.15 17.82 -22.88
CA PRO A 245 17.81 17.06 -24.07
C PRO A 245 19.01 16.25 -24.55
N LYS A 246 18.93 14.92 -24.55
CA LYS A 246 19.95 14.06 -25.15
C LYS A 246 19.56 13.61 -26.54
N GLU A 247 20.44 13.96 -27.48
CA GLU A 247 20.48 13.50 -28.87
C GLU A 247 20.68 11.97 -28.94
N GLU A 248 20.02 11.36 -29.92
CA GLU A 248 20.05 9.92 -30.22
C GLU A 248 21.47 9.40 -30.50
N GLU A 249 21.95 8.49 -29.65
CA GLU A 249 22.99 7.52 -30.03
C GLU A 249 22.43 6.11 -29.79
N VAL A 250 22.19 5.41 -30.90
CA VAL A 250 21.57 4.09 -30.97
C VAL A 250 22.57 3.04 -30.46
N GLU A 251 22.34 2.53 -29.26
CA GLU A 251 22.76 1.16 -28.92
C GLU A 251 21.54 0.24 -29.04
N GLN A 252 21.69 -0.80 -29.85
CA GLN A 252 20.67 -1.82 -30.05
C GLN A 252 20.34 -2.49 -28.70
N PRO A 253 19.05 -2.59 -28.32
CA PRO A 253 18.67 -3.47 -27.22
C PRO A 253 18.92 -4.91 -27.65
N GLU A 254 19.57 -5.67 -26.76
CA GLU A 254 19.56 -7.12 -26.85
C GLU A 254 18.11 -7.61 -26.90
N ASP A 255 17.85 -8.50 -27.84
CA ASP A 255 16.60 -9.21 -28.04
C ASP A 255 16.23 -10.01 -26.79
N LEU A 256 15.39 -9.44 -25.93
CA LEU A 256 14.66 -10.14 -24.87
C LEU A 256 13.18 -10.30 -25.24
N SER A 257 12.94 -10.87 -26.42
CA SER A 257 11.68 -11.54 -26.72
C SER A 257 11.50 -12.78 -25.82
N SER A 258 10.95 -12.62 -24.62
CA SER A 258 10.07 -13.64 -24.02
C SER A 258 9.32 -13.14 -22.78
N ALA A 259 8.25 -12.36 -22.97
CA ALA A 259 7.15 -12.48 -22.02
C ALA A 259 6.71 -13.95 -22.01
N LYS A 260 6.62 -14.58 -20.83
CA LYS A 260 6.13 -15.96 -20.74
C LYS A 260 4.72 -16.01 -21.35
N PRO A 261 4.39 -17.06 -22.13
CA PRO A 261 3.02 -17.23 -22.61
C PRO A 261 2.07 -17.28 -21.43
N PHE A 262 1.04 -16.42 -21.44
CA PHE A 262 0.00 -16.41 -20.43
C PHE A 262 -0.85 -17.69 -20.53
N ASP A 263 -1.20 -18.29 -19.40
CA ASP A 263 -2.02 -19.50 -19.36
C ASP A 263 -3.52 -19.17 -19.46
N GLU A 264 -4.06 -19.17 -20.69
CA GLU A 264 -5.48 -18.93 -20.96
C GLU A 264 -6.42 -19.89 -20.21
N ALA A 265 -5.95 -21.10 -19.85
CA ALA A 265 -6.74 -22.04 -19.07
C ALA A 265 -6.95 -21.56 -17.63
N THR A 266 -5.93 -20.93 -17.03
CA THR A 266 -6.03 -20.31 -15.70
C THR A 266 -7.05 -19.18 -15.72
N LEU A 267 -7.02 -18.29 -16.71
CA LEU A 267 -8.03 -17.24 -16.87
C LEU A 267 -9.44 -17.80 -17.05
N THR A 268 -9.60 -18.82 -17.89
CA THR A 268 -10.90 -19.45 -18.13
C THR A 268 -11.49 -20.03 -16.84
N ASN A 269 -10.68 -20.73 -16.05
CA ASN A 269 -11.10 -21.26 -14.76
C ASN A 269 -11.43 -20.14 -13.77
N SER A 270 -10.62 -19.08 -13.74
CA SER A 270 -10.85 -17.92 -12.88
C SER A 270 -12.21 -17.27 -13.18
N ILE A 271 -12.53 -17.06 -14.46
CA ILE A 271 -13.81 -16.50 -14.91
C ILE A 271 -14.98 -17.42 -14.54
N ILE A 272 -14.83 -18.74 -14.68
CA ILE A 272 -15.87 -19.71 -14.28
C ILE A 272 -16.16 -19.60 -12.78
N ASN A 273 -15.12 -19.66 -11.95
CA ASN A 273 -15.28 -19.60 -10.49
C ASN A 273 -15.84 -18.25 -10.03
N ALA A 274 -15.35 -17.14 -10.58
CA ALA A 274 -15.86 -15.81 -10.28
C ALA A 274 -17.30 -15.61 -10.75
N THR A 275 -17.70 -16.19 -11.88
CA THR A 275 -19.09 -16.20 -12.34
C THR A 275 -20.01 -16.86 -11.33
N GLU A 276 -19.61 -18.01 -10.78
CA GLU A 276 -20.39 -18.72 -9.77
C GLU A 276 -20.53 -17.89 -8.49
N TYR A 277 -19.44 -17.29 -8.01
CA TYR A 277 -19.46 -16.41 -6.84
C TYR A 277 -20.38 -15.20 -7.05
N VAL A 278 -20.23 -14.49 -8.18
CA VAL A 278 -21.01 -13.30 -8.51
C VAL A 278 -22.51 -13.61 -8.58
N LEU A 279 -22.90 -14.76 -9.15
CA LEU A 279 -24.30 -15.16 -9.27
C LEU A 279 -24.95 -15.58 -7.94
N GLN A 280 -24.14 -15.90 -6.92
CA GLN A 280 -24.62 -16.27 -5.57
C GLN A 280 -24.74 -15.09 -4.61
N ASN A 281 -24.22 -13.91 -4.99
CA ASN A 281 -24.14 -12.71 -4.15
C ASN A 281 -25.07 -11.59 -4.65
N GLU A 282 -24.96 -10.41 -4.04
CA GLU A 282 -25.69 -9.22 -4.51
C GLU A 282 -25.35 -8.90 -5.97
N PHE A 283 -26.38 -8.76 -6.79
CA PHE A 283 -26.26 -8.65 -8.24
C PHE A 283 -26.76 -7.29 -8.73
N GLY A 284 -25.88 -6.51 -9.35
CA GLY A 284 -26.16 -5.19 -9.90
C GLY A 284 -25.76 -5.03 -11.36
N ASP A 285 -25.82 -3.79 -11.82
CA ASP A 285 -25.62 -3.45 -13.25
C ASP A 285 -24.19 -3.71 -13.72
N TRP A 286 -23.20 -3.51 -12.85
CA TRP A 286 -21.78 -3.76 -13.15
C TRP A 286 -21.50 -5.25 -13.37
N GLN A 287 -22.04 -6.10 -12.48
CA GLN A 287 -22.01 -7.55 -12.63
C GLN A 287 -22.74 -7.99 -13.91
N ALA A 288 -23.87 -7.36 -14.23
CA ALA A 288 -24.62 -7.67 -15.45
C ALA A 288 -23.81 -7.42 -16.73
N ILE A 289 -23.05 -6.33 -16.79
CA ILE A 289 -22.17 -6.04 -17.92
C ILE A 289 -21.13 -7.16 -18.08
N ALA A 290 -20.41 -7.51 -17.01
CA ALA A 290 -19.39 -8.55 -17.07
C ALA A 290 -19.96 -9.94 -17.39
N ILE A 291 -21.10 -10.34 -16.79
CA ILE A 291 -21.77 -11.62 -17.08
C ILE A 291 -22.18 -11.70 -18.55
N LYS A 292 -22.74 -10.62 -19.10
CA LYS A 292 -23.13 -10.56 -20.51
C LYS A 292 -21.90 -10.73 -21.42
N GLN A 293 -20.81 -10.03 -21.13
CA GLN A 293 -19.59 -10.08 -21.93
C GLN A 293 -18.84 -11.40 -21.78
N ALA A 294 -18.93 -12.07 -20.63
CA ALA A 294 -18.44 -13.44 -20.43
C ALA A 294 -19.28 -14.51 -21.18
N GLY A 295 -20.27 -14.09 -21.98
CA GLY A 295 -21.18 -15.00 -22.70
C GLY A 295 -22.13 -15.78 -21.79
N LYS A 296 -22.32 -15.33 -20.54
CA LYS A 296 -23.17 -15.99 -19.54
C LYS A 296 -24.58 -15.38 -19.52
N THR A 297 -25.51 -16.10 -18.92
CA THR A 297 -26.91 -15.67 -18.84
C THR A 297 -27.13 -14.87 -17.56
N LEU A 298 -27.80 -13.71 -17.70
CA LEU A 298 -28.18 -12.88 -16.56
C LEU A 298 -29.26 -13.56 -15.69
N PRO A 299 -29.33 -13.24 -14.38
CA PRO A 299 -30.44 -13.64 -13.54
C PRO A 299 -31.79 -13.21 -14.15
N ALA A 300 -32.76 -14.13 -14.19
CA ALA A 300 -34.02 -13.93 -14.92
C ALA A 300 -34.83 -12.70 -14.45
N ASN A 301 -34.65 -12.28 -13.20
CA ASN A 301 -35.33 -11.12 -12.61
C ASN A 301 -34.58 -9.80 -12.79
N TYR A 302 -33.31 -9.80 -13.22
CA TYR A 302 -32.48 -8.60 -13.30
C TYR A 302 -33.12 -7.53 -14.19
N PHE A 303 -33.48 -7.87 -15.43
CA PHE A 303 -34.00 -6.88 -16.37
C PHE A 303 -35.38 -6.34 -15.96
N GLU A 304 -36.25 -7.18 -15.40
CA GLU A 304 -37.54 -6.74 -14.88
C GLU A 304 -37.38 -5.82 -13.66
N ASN A 305 -36.45 -6.12 -12.76
CA ASN A 305 -36.13 -5.25 -11.62
C ASN A 305 -35.56 -3.91 -12.08
N LEU A 306 -34.67 -3.92 -13.07
CA LEU A 306 -34.08 -2.71 -13.67
C LEU A 306 -35.16 -1.81 -14.29
N LYS A 307 -36.06 -2.38 -15.10
CA LYS A 307 -37.22 -1.67 -15.66
C LYS A 307 -38.12 -1.11 -14.56
N LYS A 308 -38.39 -1.90 -13.52
CA LYS A 308 -39.19 -1.46 -12.38
C LYS A 308 -38.54 -0.27 -11.66
N GLN A 309 -37.23 -0.32 -11.43
CA GLN A 309 -36.48 0.77 -10.80
C GLN A 309 -36.59 2.07 -11.62
N ILE A 310 -36.41 1.99 -12.95
CA ILE A 310 -36.53 3.15 -13.85
C ILE A 310 -37.95 3.72 -13.78
N LYS A 311 -38.96 2.86 -13.85
CA LYS A 311 -40.37 3.24 -13.82
C LYS A 311 -40.79 3.85 -12.48
N ASP A 312 -40.42 3.24 -11.37
CA ASP A 312 -40.74 3.73 -10.01
C ASP A 312 -40.14 5.11 -9.74
N LYS A 313 -39.09 5.48 -10.49
CA LYS A 313 -38.41 6.79 -10.41
C LYS A 313 -38.86 7.77 -11.48
N ASP A 314 -39.87 7.43 -12.28
CA ASP A 314 -40.30 8.22 -13.43
C ASP A 314 -39.14 8.58 -14.38
N GLY A 315 -38.17 7.67 -14.53
CA GLY A 315 -36.96 7.90 -15.31
C GLY A 315 -36.10 9.06 -14.81
N SER A 316 -36.23 9.47 -13.54
CA SER A 316 -35.56 10.63 -12.97
C SER A 316 -34.66 10.25 -11.79
N PHE A 317 -33.37 10.53 -11.94
CA PHE A 317 -32.31 10.25 -10.99
C PHE A 317 -31.53 11.52 -10.62
N SER A 318 -30.96 11.56 -9.41
CA SER A 318 -30.27 12.72 -8.85
C SER A 318 -28.79 12.83 -9.24
N LYS A 319 -28.18 11.70 -9.59
CA LYS A 319 -26.78 11.58 -10.01
C LYS A 319 -26.74 11.33 -11.52
N ILE A 320 -25.77 11.92 -12.21
CA ILE A 320 -25.59 11.66 -13.64
C ILE A 320 -25.13 10.22 -13.87
N THR A 321 -24.30 9.71 -12.95
CA THR A 321 -23.80 8.34 -12.94
C THR A 321 -24.88 7.27 -12.78
N ASP A 322 -26.07 7.62 -12.29
CA ASP A 322 -27.20 6.69 -12.33
C ASP A 322 -27.71 6.49 -13.76
N TYR A 323 -27.81 7.56 -14.57
CA TYR A 323 -28.24 7.43 -15.97
C TYR A 323 -27.21 6.66 -16.80
N GLU A 324 -25.92 6.90 -16.57
CA GLU A 324 -24.80 6.22 -17.23
C GLU A 324 -24.80 4.73 -16.90
N ARG A 325 -24.79 4.38 -15.61
CA ARG A 325 -24.84 2.99 -15.12
C ARG A 325 -26.07 2.24 -15.62
N LEU A 326 -27.26 2.85 -15.52
CA LEU A 326 -28.51 2.23 -15.97
C LEU A 326 -28.55 2.06 -17.49
N THR A 327 -27.95 2.97 -18.27
CA THR A 327 -27.84 2.84 -19.73
C THR A 327 -27.04 1.58 -20.09
N LEU A 328 -25.87 1.39 -19.47
CA LEU A 328 -25.05 0.19 -19.67
C LEU A 328 -25.77 -1.09 -19.18
N GLY A 329 -26.43 -1.02 -18.03
CA GLY A 329 -27.19 -2.14 -17.47
C GLY A 329 -28.36 -2.57 -18.36
N VAL A 330 -29.06 -1.62 -18.99
CA VAL A 330 -30.14 -1.89 -19.96
C VAL A 330 -29.58 -2.55 -21.22
N LEU A 331 -28.45 -2.06 -21.74
CA LEU A 331 -27.78 -2.66 -22.89
C LEU A 331 -27.31 -4.08 -22.60
N ALA A 332 -26.70 -4.31 -21.44
CA ALA A 332 -26.28 -5.66 -21.01
C ALA A 332 -27.45 -6.64 -20.95
N ALA A 333 -28.63 -6.18 -20.55
CA ALA A 333 -29.88 -6.95 -20.56
C ALA A 333 -30.51 -7.14 -21.95
N GLY A 334 -29.94 -6.57 -23.01
CA GLY A 334 -30.49 -6.58 -24.37
C GLY A 334 -31.66 -5.62 -24.57
N GLY A 335 -31.84 -4.64 -23.68
CA GLY A 335 -32.83 -3.58 -23.80
C GLY A 335 -32.33 -2.38 -24.60
N ASN A 336 -33.25 -1.45 -24.88
CA ASN A 336 -32.92 -0.18 -25.54
C ASN A 336 -33.07 1.00 -24.56
N PRO A 337 -31.98 1.63 -24.11
CA PRO A 337 -32.02 2.72 -23.11
C PRO A 337 -32.55 4.05 -23.68
N THR A 338 -32.72 4.18 -25.00
CA THR A 338 -33.34 5.37 -25.62
C THR A 338 -34.86 5.41 -25.46
N ASN A 339 -35.49 4.29 -25.08
CA ASN A 339 -36.94 4.20 -24.88
C ASN A 339 -37.31 3.06 -23.89
N ILE A 340 -36.63 3.01 -22.75
CA ILE A 340 -36.87 1.99 -21.73
C ILE A 340 -38.02 2.43 -20.81
N GLU A 341 -39.10 1.65 -20.75
CA GLU A 341 -40.33 2.00 -20.02
C GLU A 341 -40.91 3.39 -20.40
N GLY A 342 -40.63 3.89 -21.60
CA GLY A 342 -41.05 5.22 -22.07
C GLY A 342 -40.10 6.37 -21.71
N TYR A 343 -38.92 6.08 -21.14
CA TYR A 343 -37.90 7.05 -20.78
C TYR A 343 -36.65 6.90 -21.65
N ASN A 344 -36.07 8.02 -22.06
CA ASN A 344 -34.79 8.07 -22.76
C ASN A 344 -33.68 8.41 -21.76
N LEU A 345 -32.91 7.40 -21.34
CA LEU A 345 -31.80 7.60 -20.40
C LEU A 345 -30.60 8.26 -21.07
N VAL A 346 -30.34 7.92 -22.34
CA VAL A 346 -29.24 8.48 -23.15
C VAL A 346 -29.39 10.00 -23.29
N GLU A 347 -30.62 10.48 -23.54
CA GLU A 347 -30.92 11.91 -23.58
C GLU A 347 -30.56 12.64 -22.28
N LYS A 348 -30.75 11.98 -21.14
CA LYS A 348 -30.43 12.56 -19.83
C LYS A 348 -28.94 12.68 -19.61
N ILE A 349 -28.12 11.87 -20.28
CA ILE A 349 -26.66 11.94 -20.23
C ILE A 349 -26.19 13.18 -21.00
N TYR A 350 -26.44 13.27 -22.30
CA TYR A 350 -25.91 14.37 -23.13
C TYR A 350 -26.54 15.75 -22.84
N ASN A 351 -27.68 15.81 -22.14
CA ASN A 351 -28.26 17.07 -21.64
C ASN A 351 -28.06 17.29 -20.13
N GLY A 352 -27.45 16.34 -19.44
CA GLY A 352 -27.23 16.39 -18.00
C GLY A 352 -26.04 17.25 -17.59
N ASN A 353 -25.87 17.39 -16.28
CA ASN A 353 -24.66 18.00 -15.73
C ASN A 353 -23.63 16.90 -15.41
N VAL A 354 -22.91 16.45 -16.45
CA VAL A 354 -21.91 15.37 -16.37
C VAL A 354 -20.71 15.72 -15.48
N THR A 355 -20.35 17.00 -15.37
CA THR A 355 -19.23 17.45 -14.52
C THR A 355 -19.59 17.52 -13.04
N LYS A 356 -20.87 17.32 -12.66
CA LYS A 356 -21.32 17.35 -11.26
C LYS A 356 -20.65 16.29 -10.39
N GLN A 357 -20.17 15.20 -10.99
CA GLN A 357 -19.43 14.13 -10.30
C GLN A 357 -17.92 14.17 -10.62
N GLY A 358 -17.41 15.30 -11.12
CA GLY A 358 -16.02 15.43 -11.57
C GLY A 358 -15.74 14.56 -12.80
N LEU A 359 -14.48 14.14 -12.94
CA LEU A 359 -14.02 13.27 -14.03
C LEU A 359 -14.82 11.97 -14.14
N ASN A 360 -15.27 11.43 -13.02
CA ASN A 360 -16.08 10.22 -12.98
C ASN A 360 -17.38 10.33 -13.78
N GLY A 361 -18.10 11.47 -13.69
CA GLY A 361 -19.31 11.66 -14.47
C GLY A 361 -19.01 11.87 -15.97
N VAL A 362 -17.92 12.56 -16.29
CA VAL A 362 -17.54 12.81 -17.70
C VAL A 362 -17.07 11.52 -18.39
N ALA A 363 -16.22 10.74 -17.73
CA ALA A 363 -15.72 9.48 -18.26
C ALA A 363 -16.86 8.46 -18.46
N ASN A 364 -17.75 8.30 -17.47
CA ASN A 364 -18.88 7.38 -17.59
C ASN A 364 -19.95 7.87 -18.58
N ALA A 365 -20.13 9.19 -18.75
CA ALA A 365 -20.96 9.73 -19.83
C ALA A 365 -20.43 9.31 -21.20
N LEU A 366 -19.13 9.47 -21.43
CA LEU A 366 -18.50 9.10 -22.70
C LEU A 366 -18.60 7.58 -22.94
N ILE A 367 -18.25 6.76 -21.94
CA ILE A 367 -18.41 5.29 -22.00
C ILE A 367 -19.85 4.90 -22.33
N ALA A 368 -20.84 5.47 -21.65
CA ALA A 368 -22.25 5.14 -21.88
C ALA A 368 -22.73 5.58 -23.28
N LEU A 369 -22.30 6.74 -23.77
CA LEU A 369 -22.66 7.25 -25.10
C LEU A 369 -22.03 6.40 -26.21
N ASP A 370 -20.80 5.92 -26.02
CA ASP A 370 -20.07 5.12 -27.00
C ASP A 370 -20.42 3.63 -26.96
N SER A 371 -20.95 3.14 -25.84
CA SER A 371 -21.27 1.72 -25.64
C SER A 371 -22.12 1.10 -26.75
N ALA A 372 -23.00 1.87 -27.38
CA ALA A 372 -23.78 1.46 -28.55
C ALA A 372 -23.76 2.52 -29.66
N GLU A 373 -22.71 3.33 -29.73
CA GLU A 373 -22.55 4.42 -30.72
C GLU A 373 -23.78 5.35 -30.81
N PHE A 374 -24.31 5.80 -29.66
CA PHE A 374 -25.55 6.58 -29.65
C PHE A 374 -25.42 7.91 -30.41
N ASP A 375 -26.47 8.26 -31.15
CA ASP A 375 -26.58 9.57 -31.80
C ASP A 375 -26.73 10.68 -30.73
N ILE A 376 -25.91 11.73 -30.85
CA ILE A 376 -26.00 12.94 -30.04
C ILE A 376 -26.48 14.09 -30.94
N PRO A 377 -27.64 14.70 -30.65
CA PRO A 377 -28.14 15.83 -31.44
C PRO A 377 -27.21 17.04 -31.38
N GLU A 378 -27.10 17.81 -32.48
CA GLU A 378 -26.29 19.05 -32.53
C GLU A 378 -26.67 20.09 -31.46
N ASN A 379 -27.89 20.04 -30.93
CA ASN A 379 -28.38 20.95 -29.90
C ASN A 379 -28.30 20.37 -28.47
N ALA A 380 -27.59 19.26 -28.28
CA ALA A 380 -27.26 18.71 -26.97
C ALA A 380 -26.37 19.68 -26.16
N ASN A 381 -26.35 19.53 -24.84
CA ASN A 381 -25.47 20.31 -23.98
C ASN A 381 -24.01 19.82 -23.99
N TRP A 382 -23.80 18.54 -24.36
CA TRP A 382 -22.50 17.90 -24.44
C TRP A 382 -22.39 17.09 -25.72
N SER A 383 -21.35 17.33 -26.50
CA SER A 383 -20.89 16.46 -27.60
C SER A 383 -19.81 15.49 -27.13
N ARG A 384 -19.47 14.49 -27.96
CA ARG A 384 -18.32 13.60 -27.72
C ARG A 384 -17.02 14.38 -27.61
N GLU A 385 -16.83 15.32 -28.53
CA GLU A 385 -15.64 16.16 -28.60
C GLU A 385 -15.50 17.03 -27.33
N GLU A 386 -16.61 17.53 -26.77
CA GLU A 386 -16.58 18.29 -25.52
C GLU A 386 -16.25 17.42 -24.31
N LEU A 387 -16.74 16.17 -24.27
CA LEU A 387 -16.41 15.21 -23.21
C LEU A 387 -14.94 14.78 -23.28
N VAL A 388 -14.45 14.43 -24.48
CA VAL A 388 -13.05 14.08 -24.74
C VAL A 388 -12.13 15.26 -24.39
N GLY A 389 -12.48 16.47 -24.85
CA GLY A 389 -11.77 17.71 -24.52
C GLY A 389 -11.67 17.94 -23.02
N TYR A 390 -12.78 17.80 -22.29
CA TYR A 390 -12.78 17.97 -20.83
C TYR A 390 -11.86 16.96 -20.12
N LEU A 391 -11.85 15.69 -20.54
CA LEU A 391 -10.94 14.70 -19.97
C LEU A 391 -9.48 15.08 -20.24
N MET A 392 -9.12 15.43 -21.48
CA MET A 392 -7.76 15.84 -21.82
C MET A 392 -7.29 17.10 -21.08
N GLU A 393 -8.16 18.10 -20.92
CA GLU A 393 -7.84 19.35 -20.21
C GLU A 393 -7.53 19.16 -18.71
N ASN A 394 -7.89 18.02 -18.14
CA ASN A 394 -7.67 17.69 -16.73
C ASN A 394 -6.58 16.62 -16.53
N GLN A 395 -5.79 16.31 -17.56
CA GLN A 395 -4.61 15.45 -17.40
C GLN A 395 -3.52 16.21 -16.61
N ASN A 396 -2.92 15.53 -15.64
CA ASN A 396 -1.83 16.07 -14.84
C ASN A 396 -0.49 16.01 -15.60
N GLU A 397 0.51 16.75 -15.10
CA GLU A 397 1.86 16.78 -15.68
C GLU A 397 2.57 15.42 -15.65
N ASP A 398 2.20 14.55 -14.69
CA ASP A 398 2.71 13.17 -14.58
C ASP A 398 2.07 12.20 -15.60
N GLY A 399 1.16 12.69 -16.46
CA GLY A 399 0.49 11.92 -17.49
C GLY A 399 -0.77 11.19 -17.04
N GLY A 400 -1.12 11.20 -15.76
CA GLY A 400 -2.33 10.58 -15.25
C GLY A 400 -3.49 11.55 -15.00
N TRP A 401 -4.50 11.06 -14.29
CA TRP A 401 -5.58 11.85 -13.72
C TRP A 401 -5.76 11.56 -12.24
N SER A 402 -6.30 12.52 -11.51
CA SER A 402 -6.64 12.37 -10.10
C SER A 402 -8.14 12.52 -9.85
N TRP A 403 -8.68 11.76 -8.91
CA TRP A 403 -10.10 11.80 -8.55
C TRP A 403 -10.58 13.20 -8.14
N SER A 404 -9.75 13.90 -7.36
CA SER A 404 -10.08 15.19 -6.77
C SER A 404 -9.65 16.41 -7.62
N GLY A 405 -8.94 16.19 -8.74
CA GLY A 405 -8.31 17.26 -9.51
C GLY A 405 -7.02 17.80 -8.86
N ASP A 406 -6.41 17.01 -7.98
CA ASP A 406 -5.07 17.26 -7.43
C ASP A 406 -3.98 17.03 -8.50
N SER A 407 -2.82 17.65 -8.32
CA SER A 407 -1.70 17.58 -9.27
C SER A 407 -1.00 16.23 -9.32
N THR A 408 -1.28 15.34 -8.37
CA THR A 408 -0.75 13.98 -8.31
C THR A 408 -1.84 13.02 -8.76
N SER A 409 -1.56 12.24 -9.79
CA SER A 409 -2.52 11.28 -10.34
C SER A 409 -2.68 10.05 -9.47
N ASP A 410 -3.81 9.36 -9.65
CA ASP A 410 -4.07 8.04 -9.09
C ASP A 410 -4.38 7.02 -10.19
N SER A 411 -4.05 5.75 -9.95
CA SER A 411 -4.15 4.70 -10.97
C SER A 411 -5.59 4.36 -11.35
N ASP A 412 -6.52 4.36 -10.39
CA ASP A 412 -7.94 4.06 -10.64
C ASP A 412 -8.60 5.09 -11.56
N THR A 413 -8.42 6.37 -11.27
CA THR A 413 -8.98 7.46 -12.08
C THR A 413 -8.31 7.48 -13.45
N THR A 414 -6.99 7.30 -13.51
CA THR A 414 -6.26 7.22 -14.78
C THR A 414 -6.78 6.08 -15.65
N ALA A 415 -6.94 4.88 -15.08
CA ALA A 415 -7.46 3.70 -15.77
C ALA A 415 -8.90 3.89 -16.28
N MET A 416 -9.78 4.51 -15.47
CA MET A 416 -11.14 4.87 -15.87
C MET A 416 -11.15 5.85 -17.05
N VAL A 417 -10.30 6.88 -17.02
CA VAL A 417 -10.25 7.88 -18.09
C VAL A 417 -9.73 7.28 -19.39
N ILE A 418 -8.65 6.48 -19.37
CA ILE A 418 -8.16 5.84 -20.60
C ILE A 418 -9.16 4.83 -21.17
N THR A 419 -9.98 4.19 -20.33
CA THR A 419 -11.08 3.34 -20.79
C THR A 419 -12.08 4.14 -21.61
N ALA A 420 -12.42 5.35 -21.16
CA ALA A 420 -13.33 6.25 -21.87
C ALA A 420 -12.72 6.83 -23.15
N LEU A 421 -11.41 7.10 -23.15
CA LEU A 421 -10.70 7.66 -24.31
C LEU A 421 -10.31 6.60 -25.36
N ALA A 422 -10.37 5.31 -25.02
CA ALA A 422 -9.92 4.23 -25.90
C ALA A 422 -10.51 4.24 -27.33
N PRO A 423 -11.81 4.57 -27.55
CA PRO A 423 -12.36 4.69 -28.91
C PRO A 423 -11.71 5.78 -29.77
N TYR A 424 -11.07 6.78 -29.14
CA TYR A 424 -10.48 7.96 -29.77
C TYR A 424 -8.97 7.87 -29.94
N LYS A 425 -8.36 6.71 -29.63
CA LYS A 425 -6.89 6.50 -29.63
C LYS A 425 -6.19 6.72 -30.99
N THR A 426 -6.94 6.92 -32.08
CA THR A 426 -6.38 7.27 -33.41
C THR A 426 -6.23 8.78 -33.63
N GLU A 427 -6.84 9.62 -32.80
CA GLU A 427 -6.66 11.06 -32.82
C GLU A 427 -5.31 11.42 -32.18
N SER A 428 -4.51 12.28 -32.82
CA SER A 428 -3.12 12.49 -32.42
C SER A 428 -2.96 12.96 -30.98
N ASP A 429 -3.81 13.90 -30.57
CA ASP A 429 -3.70 14.56 -29.27
C ASP A 429 -4.21 13.63 -28.17
N VAL A 430 -5.31 12.90 -28.43
CA VAL A 430 -5.83 11.87 -27.52
C VAL A 430 -4.84 10.72 -27.39
N LYS A 431 -4.22 10.29 -28.49
CA LYS A 431 -3.18 9.25 -28.46
C LYS A 431 -2.00 9.67 -27.58
N ALA A 432 -1.51 10.90 -27.71
CA ALA A 432 -0.43 11.40 -26.89
C ALA A 432 -0.80 11.38 -25.39
N ALA A 433 -2.01 11.81 -25.05
CA ALA A 433 -2.52 11.73 -23.68
C ALA A 433 -2.59 10.27 -23.17
N ILE A 434 -3.10 9.34 -23.97
CA ILE A 434 -3.16 7.91 -23.66
C ILE A 434 -1.75 7.31 -23.48
N ASP A 435 -0.78 7.67 -24.32
CA ASP A 435 0.59 7.17 -24.24
C ASP A 435 1.25 7.59 -22.92
N LEU A 436 1.05 8.85 -22.49
CA LEU A 436 1.52 9.34 -21.18
C LEU A 436 0.85 8.58 -20.02
N ALA A 437 -0.46 8.38 -20.10
CA ALA A 437 -1.22 7.68 -19.06
C ALA A 437 -0.84 6.20 -18.94
N THR A 438 -0.64 5.52 -20.06
CA THR A 438 -0.19 4.11 -20.07
C THR A 438 1.24 3.99 -19.55
N SER A 439 2.11 4.97 -19.82
CA SER A 439 3.46 5.06 -19.24
C SER A 439 3.41 5.27 -17.73
N TYR A 440 2.54 6.17 -17.25
CA TYR A 440 2.29 6.37 -15.82
C TYR A 440 1.83 5.07 -15.15
N LEU A 441 0.80 4.39 -15.68
CA LEU A 441 0.28 3.15 -15.10
C LEU A 441 1.30 2.00 -15.13
N SER A 442 2.06 1.89 -16.23
CA SER A 442 3.18 0.95 -16.36
C SER A 442 4.21 1.19 -15.25
N ASN A 443 4.61 2.45 -15.03
CA ASN A 443 5.53 2.81 -13.96
C ASN A 443 4.96 2.50 -12.57
N GLN A 444 3.68 2.78 -12.31
CA GLN A 444 3.04 2.43 -11.03
C GLN A 444 3.08 0.91 -10.77
N PHE A 445 2.84 0.09 -11.79
CA PHE A 445 2.92 -1.36 -11.65
C PHE A 445 4.35 -1.86 -11.48
N GLN A 446 5.28 -1.44 -12.33
CA GLN A 446 6.69 -1.86 -12.28
C GLN A 446 7.39 -1.44 -10.98
N THR A 447 6.97 -0.33 -10.37
CA THR A 447 7.50 0.15 -9.08
C THR A 447 6.71 -0.33 -7.87
N ASN A 448 5.86 -1.36 -8.04
CA ASN A 448 5.07 -2.00 -6.98
C ASN A 448 4.21 -1.02 -6.18
N LYS A 449 3.65 0.00 -6.84
CA LYS A 449 2.72 0.97 -6.25
C LYS A 449 1.26 0.54 -6.36
N ILE A 450 0.98 -0.53 -7.12
CA ILE A 450 -0.32 -1.19 -7.15
C ILE A 450 -0.30 -2.31 -6.12
N ASP A 451 -1.13 -2.19 -5.08
CA ASP A 451 -1.11 -3.07 -3.90
C ASP A 451 -2.43 -3.83 -3.68
N ASN A 452 -3.39 -3.70 -4.58
CA ASN A 452 -4.73 -4.25 -4.40
C ASN A 452 -5.38 -4.70 -5.71
N SER A 453 -6.30 -5.67 -5.60
CA SER A 453 -7.02 -6.29 -6.72
C SER A 453 -7.89 -5.32 -7.49
N SER A 454 -8.48 -4.33 -6.82
CA SER A 454 -9.47 -3.43 -7.41
C SER A 454 -8.82 -2.45 -8.37
N THR A 455 -7.69 -1.85 -7.96
CA THR A 455 -6.88 -0.98 -8.81
C THR A 455 -6.25 -1.77 -9.97
N ALA A 456 -5.69 -2.97 -9.71
CA ALA A 456 -5.16 -3.82 -10.78
C ALA A 456 -6.22 -4.15 -11.84
N ALA A 457 -7.43 -4.48 -11.41
CA ALA A 457 -8.55 -4.75 -12.31
C ALA A 457 -8.96 -3.53 -13.14
N GLN A 458 -8.99 -2.32 -12.57
CA GLN A 458 -9.28 -1.11 -13.33
C GLN A 458 -8.25 -0.87 -14.43
N ILE A 459 -6.95 -1.03 -14.13
CA ILE A 459 -5.87 -0.89 -15.12
C ILE A 459 -6.08 -1.91 -16.25
N ILE A 460 -6.33 -3.19 -15.93
CA ILE A 460 -6.57 -4.23 -16.93
C ILE A 460 -7.76 -3.90 -17.84
N ILE A 461 -8.85 -3.32 -17.31
CA ILE A 461 -9.99 -2.88 -18.12
C ILE A 461 -9.57 -1.82 -19.13
N GLY A 462 -8.81 -0.80 -18.68
CA GLY A 462 -8.30 0.27 -19.54
C GLY A 462 -7.35 -0.23 -20.62
N LEU A 463 -6.39 -1.09 -20.26
CA LEU A 463 -5.45 -1.70 -21.21
C LEU A 463 -6.17 -2.56 -22.25
N SER A 464 -7.13 -3.37 -21.81
CA SER A 464 -7.93 -4.22 -22.70
C SER A 464 -8.72 -3.40 -23.71
N ALA A 465 -9.32 -2.27 -23.29
CA ALA A 465 -10.00 -1.34 -24.19
C ALA A 465 -9.04 -0.69 -25.21
N LEU A 466 -7.78 -0.44 -24.81
CA LEU A 466 -6.73 0.06 -25.69
C LEU A 466 -6.12 -1.01 -26.60
N ALA A 467 -6.46 -2.28 -26.39
CA ALA A 467 -5.81 -3.44 -26.99
C ALA A 467 -4.31 -3.55 -26.64
N ILE A 468 -3.98 -3.27 -25.38
CA ILE A 468 -2.66 -3.46 -24.78
C ILE A 468 -2.73 -4.70 -23.88
N ASP A 469 -1.75 -5.58 -24.02
CA ASP A 469 -1.69 -6.81 -23.23
C ASP A 469 -1.23 -6.52 -21.79
N ALA A 470 -2.05 -6.89 -20.80
CA ALA A 470 -1.70 -6.84 -19.38
C ALA A 470 -0.60 -7.87 -18.99
N ASN A 471 -0.26 -8.80 -19.88
CA ASN A 471 0.89 -9.71 -19.80
C ASN A 471 2.11 -9.23 -20.65
N SER A 472 2.07 -8.00 -21.14
CA SER A 472 3.23 -7.41 -21.85
C SER A 472 4.36 -7.07 -20.88
N GLU A 473 5.57 -6.90 -21.43
CA GLU A 473 6.76 -6.47 -20.68
C GLU A 473 6.54 -5.16 -19.92
N ALA A 474 5.82 -4.20 -20.51
CA ALA A 474 5.49 -2.94 -19.84
C ALA A 474 4.63 -3.12 -18.59
N PHE A 475 3.87 -4.21 -18.50
CA PHE A 475 3.04 -4.57 -17.36
C PHE A 475 3.49 -5.88 -16.73
N THR A 476 4.81 -6.10 -16.70
CA THR A 476 5.45 -7.24 -16.03
C THR A 476 6.58 -6.74 -15.15
N ASN A 477 6.63 -7.22 -13.91
CA ASN A 477 7.73 -7.01 -12.98
C ASN A 477 8.32 -8.38 -12.55
N ASP A 478 9.21 -8.38 -11.57
CA ASP A 478 9.85 -9.62 -11.08
C ASP A 478 8.87 -10.60 -10.42
N GLU A 479 7.70 -10.13 -9.97
CA GLU A 479 6.66 -10.95 -9.32
C GLU A 479 5.67 -11.56 -10.31
N GLY A 480 5.52 -10.96 -11.50
CA GLY A 480 4.66 -11.46 -12.57
C GLY A 480 4.09 -10.35 -13.43
N SER A 481 3.20 -10.72 -14.34
CA SER A 481 2.43 -9.73 -15.08
C SER A 481 1.30 -9.12 -14.25
N LEU A 482 0.73 -8.00 -14.69
CA LEU A 482 -0.41 -7.37 -14.04
C LEU A 482 -1.64 -8.29 -13.99
N ILE A 483 -1.86 -9.11 -15.02
CA ILE A 483 -2.94 -10.10 -15.00
C ILE A 483 -2.63 -11.25 -14.03
N ASP A 484 -1.38 -11.72 -13.96
CA ASP A 484 -0.99 -12.73 -12.97
C ASP A 484 -1.19 -12.18 -11.55
N TYR A 485 -0.79 -10.93 -11.32
CA TYR A 485 -0.96 -10.23 -10.06
C TYR A 485 -2.43 -10.18 -9.64
N LEU A 486 -3.34 -9.75 -10.52
CA LEU A 486 -4.79 -9.76 -10.22
C LEU A 486 -5.29 -11.15 -9.85
N LEU A 487 -4.85 -12.19 -10.56
CA LEU A 487 -5.29 -13.57 -10.32
C LEU A 487 -4.82 -14.12 -8.96
N THR A 488 -3.78 -13.55 -8.35
CA THR A 488 -3.33 -13.96 -7.01
C THR A 488 -4.35 -13.67 -5.90
N PHE A 489 -5.25 -12.71 -6.12
CA PHE A 489 -6.29 -12.32 -5.17
C PHE A 489 -7.54 -13.20 -5.25
N GLN A 490 -7.59 -14.19 -6.16
CA GLN A 490 -8.74 -15.09 -6.26
C GLN A 490 -8.66 -16.19 -5.20
N ASN A 491 -9.67 -16.23 -4.33
CA ASN A 491 -9.80 -17.23 -3.28
C ASN A 491 -10.45 -18.53 -3.76
N VAL A 492 -10.40 -19.54 -2.89
CA VAL A 492 -10.92 -20.90 -3.17
C VAL A 492 -12.42 -20.92 -3.47
N ASP A 493 -13.17 -19.94 -2.97
CA ASP A 493 -14.62 -19.78 -3.25
C ASP A 493 -14.91 -19.11 -4.60
N GLY A 494 -13.87 -18.73 -5.35
CA GLY A 494 -13.95 -18.09 -6.65
C GLY A 494 -14.08 -16.56 -6.59
N GLY A 495 -14.33 -15.98 -5.42
CA GLY A 495 -14.32 -14.54 -5.22
C GLY A 495 -12.90 -13.99 -5.13
N PHE A 496 -12.79 -12.67 -5.12
CA PHE A 496 -11.54 -11.95 -4.93
C PHE A 496 -11.58 -11.14 -3.63
N ASP A 497 -10.43 -11.05 -2.96
CA ASP A 497 -10.20 -10.14 -1.85
C ASP A 497 -9.52 -8.84 -2.30
N TRP A 498 -9.34 -7.88 -1.39
CA TRP A 498 -8.81 -6.55 -1.70
C TRP A 498 -7.27 -6.48 -1.75
N GLN A 499 -6.56 -6.85 -0.68
CA GLN A 499 -5.11 -6.62 -0.47
C GLN A 499 -4.32 -7.89 -0.08
N GLY A 500 -4.84 -9.06 -0.43
CA GLY A 500 -4.30 -10.38 -0.08
C GLY A 500 -4.91 -10.91 1.22
N GLY A 501 -5.53 -12.08 1.15
CA GLY A 501 -6.05 -12.79 2.33
C GLY A 501 -7.10 -13.84 1.98
N ASP A 502 -7.54 -14.64 2.96
CA ASP A 502 -8.40 -15.81 2.70
C ASP A 502 -9.91 -15.48 2.56
N THR A 503 -10.31 -14.21 2.47
CA THR A 503 -11.75 -13.82 2.49
C THR A 503 -12.11 -12.92 1.32
N SER A 504 -12.91 -13.46 0.40
CA SER A 504 -13.54 -12.73 -0.69
C SER A 504 -14.55 -11.70 -0.19
N ASP A 505 -14.63 -10.57 -0.90
CA ASP A 505 -15.67 -9.58 -0.70
C ASP A 505 -16.36 -9.21 -2.03
N VAL A 506 -17.62 -8.79 -1.94
CA VAL A 506 -18.47 -8.53 -3.12
C VAL A 506 -17.94 -7.37 -3.97
N PHE A 507 -17.31 -6.36 -3.34
CA PHE A 507 -16.85 -5.17 -4.05
C PHE A 507 -15.59 -5.49 -4.86
N SER A 508 -14.56 -6.05 -4.23
CA SER A 508 -13.33 -6.43 -4.92
C SER A 508 -13.58 -7.54 -5.94
N THR A 509 -14.47 -8.49 -5.65
CA THR A 509 -14.88 -9.50 -6.64
C THR A 509 -15.53 -8.89 -7.88
N ASP A 510 -16.41 -7.90 -7.74
CA ASP A 510 -17.03 -7.23 -8.91
C ASP A 510 -15.98 -6.52 -9.77
N GLN A 511 -15.04 -5.81 -9.14
CA GLN A 511 -13.94 -5.13 -9.83
C GLN A 511 -13.07 -6.14 -10.58
N ALA A 512 -12.58 -7.16 -9.87
CA ALA A 512 -11.73 -8.20 -10.44
C ALA A 512 -12.42 -8.98 -11.56
N TYR A 513 -13.70 -9.35 -11.38
CA TYR A 513 -14.48 -10.05 -12.39
C TYR A 513 -14.59 -9.24 -13.69
N ARG A 514 -14.85 -7.92 -13.59
CA ARG A 514 -14.81 -7.01 -14.75
C ARG A 514 -13.43 -6.98 -15.41
N GLY A 515 -12.36 -6.96 -14.62
CA GLY A 515 -10.97 -7.00 -15.08
C GLY A 515 -10.66 -8.25 -15.90
N ILE A 516 -10.88 -9.44 -15.33
CA ILE A 516 -10.57 -10.71 -16.02
C ILE A 516 -11.45 -10.94 -17.25
N VAL A 517 -12.72 -10.50 -17.23
CA VAL A 517 -13.59 -10.57 -18.42
C VAL A 517 -13.14 -9.60 -19.50
N ALA A 518 -12.72 -8.38 -19.14
CA ALA A 518 -12.14 -7.43 -20.10
C ALA A 518 -10.88 -8.02 -20.77
N TYR A 519 -10.02 -8.68 -19.97
CA TYR A 519 -8.83 -9.34 -20.51
C TYR A 519 -9.17 -10.51 -21.43
N GLN A 520 -10.21 -11.29 -21.12
CA GLN A 520 -10.70 -12.33 -22.04
C GLN A 520 -11.20 -11.75 -23.37
N LEU A 521 -11.95 -10.64 -23.35
CA LEU A 521 -12.36 -9.96 -24.59
C LEU A 521 -11.14 -9.47 -25.39
N PHE A 522 -10.11 -8.95 -24.72
CA PHE A 522 -8.86 -8.55 -25.36
C PHE A 522 -8.19 -9.72 -26.08
N LEU A 523 -8.01 -10.86 -25.40
CA LEU A 523 -7.40 -12.07 -25.99
C LEU A 523 -8.20 -12.57 -27.21
N ASN A 524 -9.52 -12.43 -27.17
CA ASN A 524 -10.40 -12.80 -28.28
C ASN A 524 -10.48 -11.75 -29.41
N GLY A 525 -9.92 -10.55 -29.21
CA GLY A 525 -10.07 -9.42 -30.14
C GLY A 525 -11.50 -8.87 -30.22
N GLU A 526 -12.30 -9.04 -29.16
CA GLU A 526 -13.72 -8.66 -29.07
C GLU A 526 -13.93 -7.22 -28.58
N GLY A 527 -12.85 -6.49 -28.29
CA GLY A 527 -12.87 -5.07 -27.98
C GLY A 527 -13.14 -4.75 -26.50
N SER A 528 -13.69 -3.57 -26.24
CA SER A 528 -13.91 -3.06 -24.88
C SER A 528 -15.05 -3.80 -24.15
N LEU A 529 -14.88 -3.99 -22.84
CA LEU A 529 -15.93 -4.47 -21.92
C LEU A 529 -17.25 -3.69 -22.05
N TYR A 530 -17.17 -2.41 -22.42
CA TYR A 530 -18.34 -1.54 -22.55
C TYR A 530 -18.89 -1.43 -23.97
N SER A 531 -18.35 -2.16 -24.95
CA SER A 531 -18.95 -2.26 -26.27
C SER A 531 -20.16 -3.20 -26.21
N LEU A 532 -21.35 -2.62 -26.16
CA LEU A 532 -22.64 -3.28 -26.00
C LEU A 532 -23.63 -2.80 -27.09
N PRO A 533 -23.38 -3.13 -28.37
CA PRO A 533 -24.21 -2.65 -29.47
C PRO A 533 -25.67 -3.09 -29.31
N LEU A 534 -26.59 -2.24 -29.76
CA LEU A 534 -28.02 -2.58 -29.77
C LEU A 534 -28.25 -3.84 -30.59
N VAL A 535 -28.90 -4.83 -29.97
CA VAL A 535 -29.31 -6.03 -30.67
C VAL A 535 -30.47 -5.67 -31.58
N ASP A 536 -30.22 -5.62 -32.89
CA ASP A 536 -31.26 -5.48 -33.89
C ASP A 536 -32.20 -6.70 -33.80
N ASN A 537 -33.41 -6.50 -33.27
CA ASN A 537 -34.47 -7.52 -33.20
C ASN A 537 -34.95 -8.04 -34.58
N GLY A 538 -34.23 -7.71 -35.66
CA GLY A 538 -34.42 -8.22 -37.02
C GLY A 538 -33.53 -9.41 -37.39
N SER A 539 -32.52 -9.75 -36.58
CA SER A 539 -31.66 -10.91 -36.81
C SER A 539 -31.95 -11.98 -35.76
N THR A 540 -32.76 -12.98 -36.12
CA THR A 540 -32.93 -14.21 -35.32
C THR A 540 -31.55 -14.74 -34.92
N PRO A 541 -31.28 -14.97 -33.61
CA PRO A 541 -30.08 -15.68 -33.20
C PRO A 541 -30.05 -17.04 -33.90
N ALA A 542 -28.93 -17.36 -34.54
CA ALA A 542 -28.72 -18.72 -35.03
C ALA A 542 -28.87 -19.68 -33.83
N PRO A 543 -29.60 -20.81 -33.98
CA PRO A 543 -29.75 -21.76 -32.89
C PRO A 543 -28.36 -22.26 -32.46
N PRO A 544 -28.19 -22.62 -31.17
CA PRO A 544 -26.91 -23.06 -30.65
C PRO A 544 -26.34 -24.20 -31.49
N VAL A 545 -25.10 -24.04 -31.95
CA VAL A 545 -24.37 -25.12 -32.62
C VAL A 545 -24.06 -26.17 -31.56
N THR A 546 -24.86 -27.24 -31.52
CA THR A 546 -24.51 -28.48 -30.83
C THR A 546 -23.17 -28.99 -31.37
N PRO A 547 -22.20 -29.39 -30.53
CA PRO A 547 -20.97 -30.01 -30.99
C PRO A 547 -21.28 -31.21 -31.89
N ALA A 548 -20.67 -31.24 -33.07
CA ALA A 548 -20.79 -32.35 -33.99
C ALA A 548 -20.14 -33.60 -33.36
N GLU A 549 -20.97 -34.54 -32.91
CA GLU A 549 -20.55 -35.92 -32.76
C GLU A 549 -20.32 -36.51 -34.15
N ASP A 550 -19.08 -36.93 -34.38
CA ASP A 550 -18.67 -37.81 -35.46
C ASP A 550 -19.47 -39.11 -35.34
N ASP A 551 -20.38 -39.40 -36.27
CA ASP A 551 -20.71 -40.80 -36.54
C ASP A 551 -20.94 -41.09 -38.02
N LYS A 552 -20.20 -42.08 -38.48
CA LYS A 552 -20.35 -42.70 -39.80
C LYS A 552 -21.34 -43.85 -39.67
N SER A 553 -22.47 -43.68 -40.35
CA SER A 553 -23.13 -44.69 -41.19
C SER A 553 -23.32 -46.09 -40.60
N ASP A 554 -24.57 -46.51 -40.32
CA ASP A 554 -25.40 -47.17 -41.34
C ASP A 554 -26.75 -47.67 -40.80
N GLU A 555 -27.79 -47.36 -41.58
CA GLU A 555 -28.97 -48.20 -41.92
C GLU A 555 -29.79 -48.94 -40.82
N VAL A 556 -31.07 -48.56 -40.71
CA VAL A 556 -32.29 -49.32 -41.15
C VAL A 556 -33.52 -48.94 -40.31
N LYS A 557 -34.39 -48.12 -40.92
CA LYS A 557 -35.83 -48.34 -41.18
C LYS A 557 -36.76 -48.99 -40.11
N VAL A 558 -37.93 -48.34 -40.04
CA VAL A 558 -39.30 -48.83 -39.75
C VAL A 558 -39.79 -48.52 -38.32
N ASP A 559 -40.54 -47.44 -38.14
CA ASP A 559 -42.01 -47.29 -38.28
C ASP A 559 -42.76 -47.67 -37.00
N THR A 560 -43.62 -46.73 -36.57
CA THR A 560 -44.92 -46.85 -35.87
C THR A 560 -45.08 -46.16 -34.51
N ASP A 561 -45.86 -45.07 -34.59
CA ASP A 561 -47.11 -44.83 -33.87
C ASP A 561 -47.19 -44.83 -32.33
N ASN A 562 -47.60 -43.64 -31.87
CA ASN A 562 -48.79 -43.35 -31.06
C ASN A 562 -48.76 -43.41 -29.53
N ASN A 563 -49.23 -42.26 -29.03
CA ASN A 563 -50.10 -42.00 -27.87
C ASN A 563 -49.48 -42.06 -26.47
N THR A 564 -49.50 -40.95 -25.72
CA THR A 564 -50.64 -40.42 -24.90
C THR A 564 -50.80 -41.32 -23.66
N THR A 565 -50.73 -40.84 -22.41
CA THR A 565 -51.54 -39.82 -21.71
C THR A 565 -50.82 -39.63 -20.34
N GLN A 566 -50.54 -38.42 -19.85
CA GLN A 566 -51.38 -37.63 -18.95
C GLN A 566 -52.05 -38.40 -17.79
N GLU A 567 -51.77 -37.96 -16.56
CA GLU A 567 -52.69 -37.61 -15.45
C GLU A 567 -51.79 -37.43 -14.18
N GLU A 568 -51.60 -36.23 -13.62
CA GLU A 568 -52.48 -35.31 -12.86
C GLU A 568 -52.77 -35.67 -11.39
N GLU A 569 -52.99 -34.58 -10.64
CA GLU A 569 -53.42 -34.38 -9.24
C GLU A 569 -52.30 -34.27 -8.17
N GLN A 570 -51.97 -33.10 -7.59
CA GLN A 570 -52.74 -32.19 -6.68
C GLN A 570 -53.43 -32.95 -5.52
N ALA A 571 -53.51 -32.52 -4.27
CA ALA A 571 -53.12 -31.39 -3.43
C ALA A 571 -52.94 -32.01 -2.00
N ASP A 572 -52.61 -31.37 -0.89
CA ASP A 572 -53.05 -30.09 -0.36
C ASP A 572 -52.35 -29.81 0.99
N SER A 573 -52.46 -28.57 1.41
CA SER A 573 -52.03 -27.85 2.60
C SER A 573 -52.29 -28.45 4.00
N VAL A 574 -51.58 -27.96 5.04
CA VAL A 574 -52.09 -27.00 6.08
C VAL A 574 -51.07 -26.79 7.24
N ASN A 575 -50.81 -25.50 7.50
CA ASN A 575 -50.37 -24.75 8.69
C ASN A 575 -50.13 -25.42 10.07
N ASN A 576 -49.16 -24.87 10.80
CA ASN A 576 -49.41 -24.32 12.14
C ASN A 576 -48.42 -23.19 12.55
N THR A 577 -48.90 -22.27 13.37
CA THR A 577 -48.36 -20.95 13.73
C THR A 577 -47.90 -20.83 15.21
N ASN A 578 -47.06 -19.82 15.47
CA ASN A 578 -46.79 -19.07 16.73
C ASN A 578 -45.93 -19.78 17.81
N SER A 579 -45.05 -19.12 18.59
CA SER A 579 -44.98 -17.72 19.04
C SER A 579 -43.57 -17.34 19.55
N ASP A 580 -43.23 -16.05 19.40
CA ASP A 580 -42.51 -15.15 20.34
C ASP A 580 -41.37 -15.68 21.24
N ASN A 581 -40.17 -15.10 21.07
CA ASN A 581 -39.56 -14.39 22.20
C ASN A 581 -38.59 -13.29 21.73
N LYS A 582 -38.86 -12.07 22.22
CA LYS A 582 -38.12 -10.83 22.01
C LYS A 582 -37.40 -10.55 23.33
N ILE A 583 -36.08 -10.39 23.33
CA ILE A 583 -35.36 -9.77 24.47
C ILE A 583 -34.63 -8.55 23.94
N ASN A 584 -35.14 -7.39 24.36
CA ASN A 584 -34.44 -6.12 24.35
C ASN A 584 -33.44 -6.10 25.51
N THR A 585 -32.25 -5.56 25.27
CA THR A 585 -31.53 -4.76 26.28
C THR A 585 -30.78 -3.65 25.58
N GLU A 586 -31.40 -2.47 25.56
CA GLU A 586 -30.67 -1.20 25.55
C GLU A 586 -30.22 -0.90 26.99
N THR A 587 -28.99 -0.44 27.17
CA THR A 587 -28.66 0.44 28.30
C THR A 587 -27.61 1.45 27.85
N ASN A 588 -27.96 2.73 28.01
CA ASN A 588 -27.18 3.92 27.73
C ASN A 588 -26.37 4.35 28.98
N LYS A 589 -25.18 4.93 28.74
CA LYS A 589 -24.42 5.92 29.57
C LYS A 589 -23.94 5.42 30.95
N GLU A 590 -22.73 5.69 31.42
CA GLU A 590 -22.12 7.02 31.58
C GLU A 590 -20.61 6.93 31.91
N GLN A 591 -19.86 7.96 31.51
CA GLN A 591 -18.50 8.26 31.97
C GLN A 591 -18.40 8.32 33.50
N GLN A 592 -17.36 7.72 34.08
CA GLN A 592 -16.76 8.33 35.27
C GLN A 592 -15.24 8.08 35.37
N SER A 593 -14.54 9.21 35.28
CA SER A 593 -13.16 9.44 35.65
C SER A 593 -12.92 9.17 37.14
N THR A 594 -11.83 8.47 37.45
CA THR A 594 -11.16 8.56 38.76
C THR A 594 -9.64 8.61 38.55
N THR A 595 -9.11 9.80 38.77
CA THR A 595 -7.70 10.13 39.03
C THR A 595 -7.19 9.47 40.31
N THR A 596 -5.95 8.98 40.33
CA THR A 596 -4.95 9.36 41.36
C THR A 596 -3.53 9.12 40.81
N GLU A 597 -2.65 10.07 41.12
CA GLU A 597 -1.31 10.39 40.62
C GLU A 597 -0.24 9.30 40.82
N THR A 598 0.81 9.32 39.98
CA THR A 598 2.17 9.71 40.43
C THR A 598 3.26 9.73 39.32
N HIS A 599 4.08 10.80 39.35
CA HIS A 599 5.38 11.08 38.71
C HIS A 599 5.47 11.32 37.18
N ARG A 600 5.34 12.59 36.78
CA ARG A 600 5.95 13.11 35.54
C ARG A 600 7.39 13.56 35.81
N LEU A 601 8.32 13.15 34.95
CA LEU A 601 9.70 13.64 34.90
C LEU A 601 9.74 15.15 34.57
N PRO A 602 10.81 15.88 34.96
CA PRO A 602 10.92 17.32 34.69
C PRO A 602 10.99 17.59 33.19
N ASN A 603 10.25 18.60 32.74
CA ASN A 603 10.29 19.11 31.38
C ASN A 603 11.65 19.84 31.15
N THR A 604 12.60 19.17 30.50
CA THR A 604 13.92 19.73 30.16
C THR A 604 14.04 20.06 28.68
N ALA A 605 13.04 20.73 28.11
CA ALA A 605 13.25 21.48 26.87
C ALA A 605 13.69 22.91 27.23
N THR A 606 15.00 23.16 27.24
CA THR A 606 15.52 24.52 27.27
C THR A 606 15.17 25.15 25.93
N SER A 607 14.24 26.11 25.88
CA SER A 607 13.87 26.74 24.61
C SER A 607 15.05 27.56 24.07
N HIS A 608 15.80 27.01 23.12
CA HIS A 608 16.87 27.72 22.40
C HIS A 608 16.38 29.04 21.79
N PHE A 609 15.07 29.16 21.52
CA PHE A 609 14.40 30.39 21.10
C PHE A 609 14.46 31.54 22.12
N ASN A 610 14.42 31.28 23.43
CA ASN A 610 14.54 32.34 24.44
C ASN A 610 15.97 32.89 24.53
N LEU A 611 16.97 32.05 24.25
CA LEU A 611 18.39 32.44 24.23
C LEU A 611 18.74 33.23 22.97
N LEU A 612 18.20 32.83 21.82
CA LEU A 612 18.27 33.60 20.57
C LEU A 612 17.49 34.91 20.66
N ALA A 613 16.31 34.92 21.28
CA ALA A 613 15.54 36.15 21.52
C ALA A 613 16.25 37.11 22.48
N ALA A 614 16.85 36.60 23.57
CA ALA A 614 17.67 37.40 24.47
C ALA A 614 18.92 37.97 23.77
N GLY A 615 19.57 37.17 22.91
CA GLY A 615 20.67 37.62 22.05
C GLY A 615 20.26 38.73 21.09
N GLY A 616 19.11 38.57 20.41
CA GLY A 616 18.54 39.59 19.52
C GLY A 616 18.22 40.90 20.25
N ILE A 617 17.64 40.82 21.46
CA ILE A 617 17.37 42.00 22.29
C ILE A 617 18.67 42.71 22.70
N LEU A 618 19.73 41.97 23.04
CA LEU A 618 21.03 42.56 23.39
C LEU A 618 21.71 43.26 22.21
N VAL A 619 21.57 42.73 20.99
CA VAL A 619 22.07 43.37 19.76
C VAL A 619 21.31 44.67 19.48
N ILE A 620 19.98 44.67 19.64
CA ILE A 620 19.15 45.88 19.47
C ILE A 620 19.51 46.94 20.52
N ILE A 621 19.65 46.56 21.79
CA ILE A 621 20.10 47.47 22.86
C ILE A 621 21.48 48.04 22.55
N GLY A 622 22.42 47.21 22.08
CA GLY A 622 23.76 47.62 21.65
C GLY A 622 23.73 48.67 20.54
N LEU A 623 22.89 48.46 19.51
CA LEU A 623 22.69 49.40 18.41
C LEU A 623 22.08 50.73 18.87
N VAL A 624 21.10 50.69 19.77
CA VAL A 624 20.48 51.90 20.34
C VAL A 624 21.50 52.69 21.16
N VAL A 625 22.32 52.02 21.98
CA VAL A 625 23.39 52.67 22.76
C VAL A 625 24.46 53.26 21.85
N PHE A 626 24.86 52.55 20.79
CA PHE A 626 25.84 53.04 19.81
C PHE A 626 25.33 54.30 19.08
N VAL A 627 24.09 54.29 18.60
CA VAL A 627 23.46 55.45 17.93
C VAL A 627 23.30 56.62 18.89
N TYR A 628 22.91 56.36 20.14
CA TYR A 628 22.81 57.40 21.18
C TYR A 628 24.17 58.03 21.51
N GLN A 629 25.23 57.23 21.65
CA GLN A 629 26.59 57.72 21.88
C GLN A 629 27.12 58.53 20.68
N LYS A 630 26.85 58.08 19.45
CA LYS A 630 27.23 58.81 18.23
C LYS A 630 26.52 60.17 18.14
N ARG A 631 25.21 60.24 18.45
CA ARG A 631 24.46 61.51 18.51
C ARG A 631 24.94 62.43 19.63
N ARG A 632 25.26 61.91 20.80
CA ARG A 632 25.78 62.70 21.94
C ARG A 632 27.17 63.29 21.66
N ASN A 633 28.01 62.57 20.91
CA ASN A 633 29.34 63.06 20.53
C ASN A 633 29.28 64.11 19.41
N MET A 634 28.28 64.05 18.51
CA MET A 634 28.04 65.12 17.51
C MET A 634 27.51 66.42 18.13
N ASN A 635 26.77 66.36 19.24
CA ASN A 635 26.28 67.56 19.95
C ASN A 635 27.31 68.18 20.92
N LYS A 636 28.53 67.64 20.98
CA LYS A 636 29.65 68.17 21.76
C LYS A 636 30.82 68.64 20.89
N ALA A 637 30.63 68.67 19.57
CA ALA A 637 31.58 69.18 18.59
C ALA A 637 31.15 70.57 18.10
#